data_AF-A0A3B0KT47-F1
#
_entry.id   AF-A0A3B0KT47-F1
#
_cell.length_a   1.000
_cell.length_b   1.000
_cell.length_c   1.000
_cell.angle_alpha   90.00
_cell.angle_beta   90.00
_cell.angle_gamma   90.00
#
_symmetry.space_group_name_H-M   'P 1'
#
loop_
_entity.id
_entity.type
_entity.pdbx_description
1 polymer ?
#
loop_
_entity_poly.entity_id
_entity_poly.type
_entity_poly.pdbx_seq_one_letter_code
_entity_poly.pdbx_strand_id
1 'polypeptide(L)'
;MESAQAPTPAEERSDEKASEMEPGQVNTHLEGETTNDSGDVEVEQHLECDKIEQSAEREPTKAIADADKPVAAKNEAELFEHLKTAVLEQVPVQDEASSEISMRFRDLQVQDQEQNHTKSPQNDILSHVHCLAQLEEQRRSYELQLEQLRTANAQKDNMMTLLQRENAILDKEKQAFRKEMDMANKEKETTVIKFAMKEKLLIDAKKEKEAVDKQLADTKKEVKNVSTRFMAVHEEKSRMTYIIDEKCNEVRKYQRECEKYKTEMGHLESKLKYHMNKLNIETEAKAALERKLEEERNAPNKLEEKANEKLRMEFEANTILLKHEITSKTEALEKVTKEQQRQSEANKELQQQLQELALEHNKLTEEFNRLREQHNGVEAAYSDELLNSAKLRGQLEELQLLRTQNTINEEKLSEQQARVQQLELQAQENEADLEQLKVKKQELLTINKEMSELIVCLQNDICLAESKAQGFEAENKLMKQEKLGYDCRYGELEQQLSSEAAEKNEERLLLAKHLSEKTKLYELTKEKLDNVQGDFEATQHKHATVVKELQRELQKYKKGIAEPKGAISYCSNCQQALNGGYPQHTEHQRTHSRTSSHGSVHSGSRRASESSESETVASSATAVPPPPGTQQVDLQAVPSKKVLVERILRLQQATARQTERIEFLENHTAALVSEVQKKSKVVQHYMLRDQSAGALTSSKSDQNKSELVKYGNGIMAAIYGGSKGSESKGMSLELSLEINKKLQTVLEDTLLKNITLKENLDMLGLEVDNLTRKLRSLEASK
;
A
#
# COMPACT_ATOMS: atom_id res chain seq x y z
N MET A 1 -41.45 -34.36 -44.03
CA MET A 1 -41.51 -32.90 -44.27
C MET A 1 -40.49 -32.30 -43.35
N GLU A 2 -39.35 -31.73 -43.72
CA GLU A 2 -38.58 -31.34 -44.91
C GLU A 2 -37.18 -31.05 -44.27
N SER A 3 -35.99 -31.24 -44.83
CA SER A 3 -35.48 -31.74 -46.08
C SER A 3 -34.00 -32.10 -45.85
N ALA A 4 -33.46 -32.94 -46.73
CA ALA A 4 -32.10 -33.45 -46.77
C ALA A 4 -31.03 -32.38 -47.07
N GLN A 5 -29.78 -32.62 -46.63
CA GLN A 5 -28.63 -32.62 -47.55
C GLN A 5 -27.38 -33.29 -46.97
N ALA A 6 -26.68 -33.99 -47.87
CA ALA A 6 -25.59 -34.94 -47.65
C ALA A 6 -24.22 -34.28 -47.35
N PRO A 7 -23.25 -35.02 -46.76
CA PRO A 7 -21.88 -34.59 -46.55
C PRO A 7 -20.89 -35.25 -47.54
N THR A 8 -19.79 -34.57 -47.89
CA THR A 8 -18.44 -35.09 -48.28
C THR A 8 -17.55 -33.93 -48.79
N PRO A 9 -16.20 -34.05 -48.89
CA PRO A 9 -15.30 -35.16 -48.51
C PRO A 9 -14.05 -34.75 -47.68
N ALA A 10 -13.28 -35.78 -47.36
CA ALA A 10 -12.00 -35.88 -46.66
C ALA A 10 -10.77 -35.26 -47.34
N GLU A 11 -9.68 -35.08 -46.57
CA GLU A 11 -8.28 -35.52 -46.81
C GLU A 11 -7.33 -34.76 -45.83
N GLU A 12 -6.55 -35.46 -44.99
CA GLU A 12 -5.10 -35.79 -45.16
C GLU A 12 -4.22 -34.52 -45.27
N ARG A 13 -3.21 -34.23 -44.44
CA ARG A 13 -1.97 -34.94 -44.04
C ARG A 13 -1.16 -33.99 -43.09
N SER A 14 -0.55 -34.46 -42.01
CA SER A 14 0.83 -34.98 -41.88
C SER A 14 1.98 -33.96 -42.03
N ASP A 15 2.84 -33.99 -41.01
CA ASP A 15 4.30 -33.84 -40.96
C ASP A 15 5.01 -32.47 -41.02
N GLU A 16 5.56 -32.16 -39.84
CA GLU A 16 7.00 -31.95 -39.57
C GLU A 16 7.91 -31.44 -40.69
N LYS A 17 8.62 -30.35 -40.37
CA LYS A 17 10.01 -30.19 -40.80
C LYS A 17 10.85 -29.63 -39.65
N ALA A 18 11.63 -30.54 -39.07
CA ALA A 18 12.84 -30.23 -38.33
C ALA A 18 13.93 -29.69 -39.28
N SER A 19 14.76 -28.78 -38.75
CA SER A 19 16.06 -28.41 -39.30
C SER A 19 17.04 -28.31 -38.14
N GLU A 20 17.92 -29.31 -38.05
CA GLU A 20 19.27 -29.25 -37.50
C GLU A 20 20.08 -28.14 -38.24
N MET A 21 21.23 -27.59 -37.88
CA MET A 21 22.36 -27.89 -36.97
C MET A 21 23.17 -26.55 -36.93
N GLU A 22 23.86 -26.10 -35.88
CA GLU A 22 25.24 -26.48 -35.54
C GLU A 22 25.75 -25.74 -34.28
N PRO A 23 26.84 -26.24 -33.64
CA PRO A 23 27.28 -25.85 -32.29
C PRO A 23 28.49 -24.89 -32.28
N GLY A 24 28.51 -23.96 -31.33
CA GLY A 24 29.67 -23.13 -31.00
C GLY A 24 30.14 -23.34 -29.57
N GLN A 25 31.31 -23.96 -29.41
CA GLN A 25 32.08 -24.05 -28.17
C GLN A 25 32.44 -22.66 -27.63
N VAL A 26 32.30 -22.39 -26.32
CA VAL A 26 33.24 -21.53 -25.57
C VAL A 26 33.36 -21.99 -24.10
N ASN A 27 34.62 -22.00 -23.68
CA ASN A 27 35.24 -22.39 -22.42
C ASN A 27 34.61 -21.94 -21.09
N THR A 28 34.76 -22.86 -20.15
CA THR A 28 34.94 -22.68 -18.71
C THR A 28 36.01 -21.65 -18.34
N HIS A 29 35.70 -20.74 -17.40
CA HIS A 29 36.72 -20.19 -16.52
C HIS A 29 36.22 -20.19 -15.07
N LEU A 30 36.90 -21.01 -14.26
CA LEU A 30 36.87 -21.07 -12.81
C LEU A 30 37.87 -20.04 -12.30
N GLU A 31 37.44 -19.12 -11.44
CA GLU A 31 38.31 -18.52 -10.43
C GLU A 31 37.64 -18.72 -9.08
N GLY A 32 38.36 -19.45 -8.22
CA GLY A 32 38.04 -19.59 -6.82
C GLY A 32 38.82 -18.55 -6.01
N GLU A 33 38.19 -18.06 -4.95
CA GLU A 33 38.90 -17.54 -3.79
C GLU A 33 38.36 -18.24 -2.54
N THR A 34 39.26 -19.00 -1.93
CA THR A 34 39.14 -19.64 -0.63
C THR A 34 39.50 -18.64 0.47
N THR A 35 38.69 -18.55 1.54
CA THR A 35 39.23 -18.31 2.89
C THR A 35 38.48 -19.15 3.93
N ASN A 36 39.24 -20.08 4.51
CA ASN A 36 39.20 -20.72 5.84
C ASN A 36 38.69 -19.80 6.97
N ASP A 37 38.28 -20.20 8.17
CA ASP A 37 38.06 -21.46 8.93
C ASP A 37 37.62 -21.00 10.35
N SER A 38 37.27 -21.95 11.23
CA SER A 38 36.78 -21.92 12.63
C SER A 38 35.26 -22.12 12.72
N GLY A 39 34.72 -23.26 13.15
CA GLY A 39 35.27 -24.38 13.91
C GLY A 39 34.72 -24.33 15.33
N ASP A 40 33.69 -25.14 15.60
CA ASP A 40 33.47 -25.78 16.89
C ASP A 40 32.48 -26.94 16.70
N VAL A 41 32.90 -28.12 17.16
CA VAL A 41 32.25 -29.42 17.01
C VAL A 41 32.09 -30.02 18.41
N GLU A 42 31.04 -30.84 18.54
CA GLU A 42 30.80 -31.87 19.55
C GLU A 42 30.15 -31.39 20.86
N VAL A 43 29.21 -32.10 21.49
CA VAL A 43 29.03 -33.55 21.58
C VAL A 43 27.54 -33.89 21.75
N GLU A 44 27.15 -34.94 21.05
CA GLU A 44 25.90 -35.71 21.12
C GLU A 44 25.86 -36.57 22.39
N GLN A 45 24.74 -36.62 23.11
CA GLN A 45 24.46 -37.74 24.02
C GLN A 45 22.96 -38.06 24.14
N HIS A 46 22.72 -39.36 24.04
CA HIS A 46 21.48 -40.11 23.89
C HIS A 46 20.92 -40.58 25.25
N LEU A 47 19.66 -41.02 25.24
CA LEU A 47 18.93 -41.85 26.24
C LEU A 47 18.35 -41.06 27.44
N GLU A 48 17.17 -41.34 28.01
CA GLU A 48 16.28 -42.51 27.98
C GLU A 48 14.88 -42.09 28.48
N CYS A 49 13.87 -42.92 28.18
CA CYS A 49 12.49 -42.80 28.68
C CYS A 49 12.40 -43.11 30.17
N ASP A 50 11.44 -42.51 30.89
CA ASP A 50 10.51 -43.32 31.68
C ASP A 50 9.21 -42.61 32.09
N LYS A 51 8.18 -43.46 32.18
CA LYS A 51 6.77 -43.19 32.47
C LYS A 51 6.53 -43.03 33.98
N ILE A 52 5.39 -42.43 34.33
CA ILE A 52 4.41 -42.79 35.40
C ILE A 52 3.30 -41.72 35.26
N GLU A 53 2.19 -41.97 34.56
CA GLU A 53 0.95 -42.62 35.02
C GLU A 53 0.39 -42.13 36.37
N GLN A 54 -0.75 -41.44 36.32
CA GLN A 54 -2.02 -41.74 37.01
C GLN A 54 -2.86 -40.44 37.07
N SER A 55 -3.87 -40.26 36.21
CA SER A 55 -5.22 -40.87 36.21
C SER A 55 -6.16 -40.25 37.25
N ALA A 56 -7.18 -39.51 36.77
CA ALA A 56 -8.58 -39.48 37.20
C ALA A 56 -9.20 -38.14 36.74
N GLU A 57 -9.81 -38.07 35.56
CA GLU A 57 -11.23 -38.37 35.24
C GLU A 57 -12.30 -37.54 35.98
N ARG A 58 -13.10 -36.87 35.13
CA ARG A 58 -14.54 -36.51 35.22
C ARG A 58 -14.98 -35.18 35.86
N GLU A 59 -15.16 -34.21 34.96
CA GLU A 59 -16.39 -33.45 34.63
C GLU A 59 -17.72 -33.78 35.39
N PRO A 60 -18.82 -33.02 35.17
CA PRO A 60 -19.00 -31.56 35.24
C PRO A 60 -20.32 -31.24 36.01
N THR A 61 -20.64 -29.98 36.32
CA THR A 61 -22.04 -29.50 36.25
C THR A 61 -22.18 -27.99 36.37
N LYS A 62 -23.15 -27.50 35.59
CA LYS A 62 -23.62 -26.13 35.40
C LYS A 62 -24.25 -25.54 36.67
N ALA A 63 -24.20 -24.20 36.78
CA ALA A 63 -25.37 -23.31 36.65
C ALA A 63 -25.43 -22.18 37.72
N ILE A 64 -25.58 -20.94 37.18
CA ILE A 64 -26.43 -19.83 37.66
C ILE A 64 -25.83 -18.72 38.55
N ALA A 65 -25.89 -17.52 37.95
CA ALA A 65 -26.21 -16.16 38.43
C ALA A 65 -25.21 -15.30 39.21
N ASP A 66 -25.04 -14.10 38.63
CA ASP A 66 -25.03 -12.76 39.24
C ASP A 66 -24.23 -12.51 40.53
N ALA A 67 -23.20 -11.66 40.41
CA ALA A 67 -23.19 -10.35 41.08
C ALA A 67 -21.94 -9.55 40.69
N ASP A 68 -22.20 -8.46 40.00
CA ASP A 68 -21.32 -7.33 39.76
C ASP A 68 -21.29 -6.44 41.03
N LYS A 69 -20.09 -6.13 41.60
CA LYS A 69 -19.69 -4.81 42.17
C LYS A 69 -18.44 -4.82 43.09
N PRO A 70 -17.76 -3.66 43.23
CA PRO A 70 -16.31 -3.56 43.28
C PRO A 70 -15.72 -3.33 44.68
N VAL A 71 -14.46 -3.77 44.84
CA VAL A 71 -13.66 -3.70 46.08
C VAL A 71 -12.99 -2.33 46.31
N ALA A 72 -13.23 -1.33 45.47
CA ALA A 72 -12.49 -0.06 45.53
C ALA A 72 -13.03 1.01 46.50
N ALA A 73 -14.25 0.87 47.04
CA ALA A 73 -14.89 1.95 47.83
C ALA A 73 -14.62 1.90 49.35
N LYS A 74 -13.92 0.88 49.87
CA LYS A 74 -13.67 0.75 51.32
C LYS A 74 -12.45 1.53 51.82
N ASN A 75 -11.50 1.85 50.94
CA ASN A 75 -10.23 2.49 51.35
C ASN A 75 -10.29 4.03 51.39
N GLU A 76 -11.27 4.67 50.75
CA GLU A 76 -11.45 6.14 50.85
C GLU A 76 -12.22 6.56 52.11
N ALA A 77 -13.13 5.72 52.60
CA ALA A 77 -13.90 6.01 53.81
C ALA A 77 -13.06 5.90 55.10
N GLU A 78 -12.12 4.95 55.15
CA GLU A 78 -11.19 4.80 56.29
C GLU A 78 -10.14 5.93 56.33
N LEU A 79 -9.71 6.43 55.16
CA LEU A 79 -8.79 7.58 55.09
C LEU A 79 -9.47 8.89 55.51
N PHE A 80 -10.77 9.05 55.21
CA PHE A 80 -11.54 10.25 55.57
C PHE A 80 -11.86 10.31 57.07
N GLU A 81 -12.17 9.17 57.70
CA GLU A 81 -12.36 9.11 59.16
C GLU A 81 -11.04 9.32 59.92
N HIS A 82 -9.92 8.75 59.46
CA HIS A 82 -8.61 9.03 60.08
C HIS A 82 -8.18 10.50 59.98
N LEU A 83 -8.52 11.20 58.89
CA LEU A 83 -8.24 12.63 58.74
C LEU A 83 -9.13 13.49 59.64
N LYS A 84 -10.38 13.07 59.87
CA LYS A 84 -11.34 13.74 60.75
C LYS A 84 -10.98 13.56 62.23
N THR A 85 -10.49 12.39 62.64
CA THR A 85 -10.00 12.15 64.00
C THR A 85 -8.71 12.95 64.28
N ALA A 86 -7.80 13.06 63.31
CA ALA A 86 -6.55 13.83 63.48
C ALA A 86 -6.74 15.35 63.55
N VAL A 87 -7.80 15.90 62.92
CA VAL A 87 -8.13 17.33 62.98
C VAL A 87 -8.85 17.72 64.28
N LEU A 88 -9.49 16.76 64.96
CA LEU A 88 -10.17 16.97 66.25
C LEU A 88 -9.23 16.96 67.47
N GLU A 89 -7.96 16.51 67.31
CA GLU A 89 -7.01 16.34 68.41
C GLU A 89 -5.98 17.48 68.55
N GLN A 90 -6.09 18.57 67.78
CA GLN A 90 -5.14 19.71 67.82
C GLN A 90 -5.76 21.10 68.00
N VAL A 91 -6.92 21.21 68.67
CA VAL A 91 -7.47 22.51 69.07
C VAL A 91 -7.83 22.52 70.55
N PRO A 92 -7.07 23.20 71.43
CA PRO A 92 -7.58 23.56 72.74
C PRO A 92 -8.58 24.70 72.53
N VAL A 93 -9.88 24.38 72.57
CA VAL A 93 -10.95 25.38 72.70
C VAL A 93 -10.87 25.92 74.13
N GLN A 94 -10.19 27.05 74.31
CA GLN A 94 -10.28 27.84 75.53
C GLN A 94 -11.64 28.53 75.56
N ASP A 95 -12.60 27.91 76.23
CA ASP A 95 -13.93 28.45 76.53
C ASP A 95 -13.98 29.07 77.94
N GLU A 96 -12.90 29.75 78.37
CA GLU A 96 -12.81 30.38 79.71
C GLU A 96 -13.10 31.89 79.73
N ALA A 97 -13.19 32.56 78.57
CA ALA A 97 -13.35 34.01 78.53
C ALA A 97 -14.77 34.51 78.90
N SER A 98 -15.78 33.64 78.89
CA SER A 98 -17.19 34.02 79.18
C SER A 98 -17.58 33.92 80.66
N SER A 99 -16.80 33.19 81.47
CA SER A 99 -17.08 32.99 82.90
C SER A 99 -16.40 34.05 83.79
N GLU A 100 -15.19 34.50 83.43
CA GLU A 100 -14.45 35.51 84.21
C GLU A 100 -15.04 36.94 84.11
N ILE A 101 -15.70 37.27 83.01
CA ILE A 101 -16.35 38.59 82.83
C ILE A 101 -17.64 38.69 83.67
N SER A 102 -18.34 37.57 83.92
CA SER A 102 -19.57 37.52 84.71
C SER A 102 -19.30 37.58 86.23
N MET A 103 -18.14 37.10 86.68
CA MET A 103 -17.72 37.19 88.09
C MET A 103 -17.29 38.62 88.48
N ARG A 104 -16.53 39.33 87.62
CA ARG A 104 -16.08 40.71 87.90
C ARG A 104 -17.21 41.76 87.93
N PHE A 105 -18.32 41.53 87.23
CA PHE A 105 -19.47 42.44 87.25
C PHE A 105 -20.31 42.31 88.54
N ARG A 106 -20.29 41.12 89.17
CA ARG A 106 -21.00 40.86 90.43
C ARG A 106 -20.23 41.43 91.63
N ASP A 107 -18.90 41.42 91.59
CA ASP A 107 -18.04 41.95 92.67
C ASP A 107 -18.02 43.49 92.73
N LEU A 108 -18.23 44.19 91.60
CA LEU A 108 -18.35 45.65 91.55
C LEU A 108 -19.72 46.17 92.03
N GLN A 109 -20.78 45.35 91.99
CA GLN A 109 -22.10 45.72 92.51
C GLN A 109 -22.20 45.59 94.04
N VAL A 110 -21.30 44.82 94.67
CA VAL A 110 -21.28 44.61 96.12
C VAL A 110 -20.48 45.69 96.86
N GLN A 111 -19.61 46.43 96.18
CA GLN A 111 -18.85 47.55 96.79
C GLN A 111 -19.61 48.88 96.87
N ASP A 112 -20.75 49.02 96.18
CA ASP A 112 -21.51 50.29 96.10
C ASP A 112 -22.66 50.39 97.14
N GLN A 113 -22.84 49.38 98.01
CA GLN A 113 -23.88 49.38 99.06
C GLN A 113 -23.35 49.50 100.51
N GLU A 114 -22.05 49.64 100.75
CA GLU A 114 -21.47 49.75 102.10
C GLU A 114 -20.60 51.00 102.30
N GLN A 115 -21.09 52.21 101.99
CA GLN A 115 -20.59 53.44 102.62
C GLN A 115 -21.72 54.43 102.85
N ASN A 116 -22.52 54.15 103.88
CA ASN A 116 -23.45 55.10 104.47
C ASN A 116 -23.19 55.14 105.97
N HIS A 117 -22.46 56.16 106.45
CA HIS A 117 -22.81 56.95 107.66
C HIS A 117 -21.67 57.89 108.13
N THR A 118 -22.01 59.20 108.11
CA THR A 118 -21.65 60.28 109.05
C THR A 118 -20.19 60.77 109.20
N LYS A 119 -19.92 62.03 108.77
CA LYS A 119 -19.47 63.16 109.63
C LYS A 119 -19.40 64.51 108.87
N SER A 120 -20.16 65.49 109.39
CA SER A 120 -20.04 66.97 109.46
C SER A 120 -19.21 67.79 108.43
N PRO A 121 -19.72 68.97 107.99
CA PRO A 121 -19.15 69.77 106.90
C PRO A 121 -18.12 70.79 107.38
N GLN A 122 -16.94 70.81 106.73
CA GLN A 122 -15.97 71.91 106.56
C GLN A 122 -14.57 71.34 106.27
N ASN A 123 -14.43 70.67 105.12
CA ASN A 123 -13.14 70.45 104.42
C ASN A 123 -13.37 69.89 102.99
N ASP A 124 -14.47 70.29 102.33
CA ASP A 124 -15.02 69.60 101.15
C ASP A 124 -14.21 69.78 99.85
N ILE A 125 -13.33 70.77 99.75
CA ILE A 125 -12.62 71.01 98.49
C ILE A 125 -11.37 70.13 98.39
N LEU A 126 -10.58 69.99 99.47
CA LEU A 126 -9.32 69.23 99.44
C LEU A 126 -9.53 67.71 99.41
N SER A 127 -10.52 67.16 100.13
CA SER A 127 -10.84 65.73 100.08
C SER A 127 -11.47 65.33 98.74
N HIS A 128 -12.31 66.20 98.16
CA HIS A 128 -12.90 65.99 96.85
C HIS A 128 -11.85 66.09 95.73
N VAL A 129 -10.92 67.05 95.80
CA VAL A 129 -9.78 67.15 94.87
C VAL A 129 -8.88 65.91 94.98
N HIS A 130 -8.62 65.39 96.17
CA HIS A 130 -7.86 64.14 96.34
C HIS A 130 -8.60 62.92 95.78
N CYS A 131 -9.91 62.81 95.99
CA CYS A 131 -10.74 61.75 95.41
C CYS A 131 -10.78 61.83 93.87
N LEU A 132 -10.95 63.02 93.31
CA LEU A 132 -10.90 63.25 91.87
C LEU A 132 -9.52 62.94 91.26
N ALA A 133 -8.43 63.33 91.94
CA ALA A 133 -7.07 62.99 91.51
C ALA A 133 -6.83 61.47 91.51
N GLN A 134 -7.34 60.76 92.53
CA GLN A 134 -7.23 59.30 92.62
C GLN A 134 -8.07 58.59 91.53
N LEU A 135 -9.27 59.09 91.23
CA LEU A 135 -10.08 58.61 90.12
C LEU A 135 -9.45 58.91 88.75
N GLU A 136 -8.79 60.07 88.61
CA GLU A 136 -8.08 60.44 87.39
C GLU A 136 -6.81 59.59 87.18
N GLU A 137 -6.10 59.25 88.26
CA GLU A 137 -4.97 58.32 88.24
C GLU A 137 -5.43 56.89 87.90
N GLN A 138 -6.54 56.43 88.48
CA GLN A 138 -7.17 55.16 88.09
C GLN A 138 -7.62 55.15 86.63
N ARG A 139 -8.22 56.25 86.14
CA ARG A 139 -8.60 56.40 84.73
C ARG A 139 -7.38 56.31 83.82
N ARG A 140 -6.28 57.00 84.16
CA ARG A 140 -5.01 56.91 83.40
C ARG A 140 -4.42 55.50 83.43
N SER A 141 -4.51 54.82 84.57
CA SER A 141 -4.06 53.42 84.69
C SER A 141 -4.89 52.49 83.80
N TYR A 142 -6.22 52.63 83.78
CA TYR A 142 -7.08 51.84 82.90
C TYR A 142 -6.89 52.18 81.42
N GLU A 143 -6.70 53.45 81.07
CA GLU A 143 -6.36 53.89 79.70
C GLU A 143 -5.05 53.24 79.24
N LEU A 144 -4.03 53.20 80.10
CA LEU A 144 -2.76 52.55 79.79
C LEU A 144 -2.91 51.03 79.61
N GLN A 145 -3.69 50.36 80.47
CA GLN A 145 -3.99 48.93 80.33
C GLN A 145 -4.76 48.62 79.05
N LEU A 146 -5.71 49.48 78.67
CA LEU A 146 -6.51 49.31 77.47
C LEU A 146 -5.68 49.53 76.20
N GLU A 147 -4.72 50.45 76.23
CA GLU A 147 -3.75 50.65 75.15
C GLU A 147 -2.77 49.47 75.03
N GLN A 148 -2.32 48.90 76.16
CA GLN A 148 -1.53 47.67 76.17
C GLN A 148 -2.30 46.47 75.59
N LEU A 149 -3.59 46.32 75.92
CA LEU A 149 -4.43 45.26 75.35
C LEU A 149 -4.70 45.47 73.86
N ARG A 150 -4.91 46.72 73.41
CA ARG A 150 -5.07 47.04 71.99
C ARG A 150 -3.81 46.71 71.19
N THR A 151 -2.64 47.08 71.70
CA THR A 151 -1.36 46.75 71.05
C THR A 151 -1.09 45.24 71.04
N ALA A 152 -1.41 44.53 72.12
CA ALA A 152 -1.31 43.06 72.15
C ALA A 152 -2.27 42.38 71.15
N ASN A 153 -3.52 42.85 71.03
CA ASN A 153 -4.46 42.34 70.02
C ASN A 153 -3.97 42.61 68.60
N ALA A 154 -3.49 43.82 68.32
CA ALA A 154 -2.91 44.14 67.01
C ALA A 154 -1.70 43.25 66.67
N GLN A 155 -0.85 42.93 67.66
CA GLN A 155 0.25 41.97 67.48
C GLN A 155 -0.26 40.55 67.19
N LYS A 156 -1.31 40.09 67.88
CA LYS A 156 -1.95 38.79 67.65
C LYS A 156 -2.58 38.70 66.25
N ASP A 157 -3.26 39.74 65.79
CA ASP A 157 -3.86 39.78 64.46
C ASP A 157 -2.81 39.76 63.35
N ASN A 158 -1.69 40.47 63.56
CA ASN A 158 -0.54 40.41 62.66
C ASN A 158 0.08 38.99 62.61
N MET A 159 0.20 38.32 63.75
CA MET A 159 0.68 36.94 63.83
C MET A 159 -0.27 35.96 63.11
N MET A 160 -1.58 36.09 63.32
CA MET A 160 -2.59 35.29 62.64
C MET A 160 -2.54 35.49 61.12
N THR A 161 -2.37 36.73 60.66
CA THR A 161 -2.22 37.03 59.23
C THR A 161 -0.97 36.39 58.64
N LEU A 162 0.14 36.38 59.39
CA LEU A 162 1.39 35.76 58.96
C LEU A 162 1.25 34.24 58.87
N LEU A 163 0.64 33.60 59.87
CA LEU A 163 0.33 32.16 59.86
C LEU A 163 -0.63 31.78 58.73
N GLN A 164 -1.63 32.60 58.43
CA GLN A 164 -2.53 32.37 57.30
C GLN A 164 -1.80 32.45 55.96
N ARG A 165 -0.88 33.40 55.80
CA ARG A 165 -0.03 33.50 54.59
C ARG A 165 0.90 32.31 54.47
N GLU A 166 1.54 31.90 55.55
CA GLU A 166 2.42 30.74 55.59
C GLU A 166 1.67 29.45 55.23
N ASN A 167 0.49 29.21 55.83
CA ASN A 167 -0.36 28.08 55.47
C ASN A 167 -0.77 28.11 53.99
N ALA A 168 -1.13 29.28 53.46
CA ALA A 168 -1.47 29.40 52.04
C ALA A 168 -0.28 29.13 51.10
N ILE A 169 0.95 29.41 51.52
CA ILE A 169 2.17 29.06 50.79
C ILE A 169 2.40 27.54 50.86
N LEU A 170 2.35 26.97 52.06
CA LEU A 170 2.54 25.52 52.26
C LEU A 170 1.49 24.70 51.51
N ASP A 171 0.24 25.15 51.46
CA ASP A 171 -0.81 24.49 50.66
C ASP A 171 -0.54 24.56 49.16
N LYS A 172 -0.01 25.68 48.66
CA LYS A 172 0.40 25.81 47.25
C LYS A 172 1.59 24.89 46.94
N GLU A 173 2.58 24.82 47.82
CA GLU A 173 3.72 23.92 47.67
C GLU A 173 3.30 22.46 47.70
N LYS A 174 2.42 22.08 48.65
CA LYS A 174 1.84 20.72 48.72
C LYS A 174 1.07 20.37 47.45
N GLN A 175 0.30 21.30 46.89
CA GLN A 175 -0.38 21.10 45.61
C GLN A 175 0.60 21.00 44.44
N ALA A 176 1.69 21.78 44.42
CA ALA A 176 2.73 21.71 43.40
C ALA A 176 3.43 20.34 43.42
N PHE A 177 3.86 19.87 44.60
CA PHE A 177 4.49 18.55 44.74
C PHE A 177 3.55 17.40 44.36
N ARG A 178 2.25 17.49 44.67
CA ARG A 178 1.27 16.50 44.20
C ARG A 178 1.16 16.47 42.68
N LYS A 179 1.09 17.64 42.04
CA LYS A 179 1.05 17.72 40.57
C LYS A 179 2.32 17.17 39.93
N GLU A 180 3.48 17.46 40.50
CA GLU A 180 4.76 16.94 40.02
C GLU A 180 4.83 15.41 40.16
N MET A 181 4.36 14.87 41.28
CA MET A 181 4.26 13.42 41.50
C MET A 181 3.29 12.75 40.52
N ASP A 182 2.12 13.36 40.26
CA ASP A 182 1.15 12.88 39.28
C ASP A 182 1.71 12.92 37.84
N MET A 183 2.47 13.97 37.51
CA MET A 183 3.15 14.08 36.22
C MET A 183 4.22 12.99 36.06
N ALA A 184 5.08 12.78 37.06
CA ALA A 184 6.09 11.73 37.05
C ALA A 184 5.47 10.33 36.92
N ASN A 185 4.34 10.08 37.57
CA ASN A 185 3.59 8.82 37.43
C ASN A 185 3.05 8.64 36.01
N LYS A 186 2.43 9.67 35.43
CA LYS A 186 1.95 9.63 34.04
C LYS A 186 3.08 9.39 33.04
N GLU A 187 4.24 10.00 33.25
CA GLU A 187 5.43 9.77 32.41
C GLU A 187 5.96 8.34 32.53
N LYS A 188 5.97 7.79 33.75
CA LYS A 188 6.34 6.38 34.00
C LYS A 188 5.38 5.43 33.28
N GLU A 189 4.07 5.63 33.43
CA GLU A 189 3.04 4.83 32.75
C GLU A 189 3.16 4.93 31.23
N THR A 190 3.31 6.15 30.70
CA THR A 190 3.51 6.40 29.26
C THR A 190 4.77 5.68 28.75
N THR A 191 5.83 5.65 29.54
CA THR A 191 7.07 4.95 29.19
C THR A 191 6.86 3.44 29.15
N VAL A 192 6.17 2.87 30.13
CA VAL A 192 5.81 1.44 30.14
C VAL A 192 4.97 1.06 28.92
N ILE A 193 3.97 1.89 28.57
CA ILE A 193 3.14 1.67 27.37
C ILE A 193 4.01 1.68 26.11
N LYS A 194 4.92 2.65 25.97
CA LYS A 194 5.85 2.71 24.83
C LYS A 194 6.74 1.46 24.74
N PHE A 195 7.24 0.96 25.86
CA PHE A 195 8.02 -0.28 25.88
C PHE A 195 7.17 -1.50 25.50
N ALA A 196 5.96 -1.62 26.04
CA ALA A 196 5.05 -2.71 25.70
C ALA A 196 4.66 -2.69 24.21
N MET A 197 4.40 -1.51 23.64
CA MET A 197 4.15 -1.35 22.20
C MET A 197 5.37 -1.76 21.37
N LYS A 198 6.57 -1.34 21.77
CA LYS A 198 7.80 -1.71 21.08
C LYS A 198 8.07 -3.22 21.14
N GLU A 199 7.83 -3.85 22.30
CA GLU A 199 7.96 -5.29 22.48
C GLU A 199 6.95 -6.06 21.61
N LYS A 200 5.69 -5.60 21.56
CA LYS A 200 4.69 -6.15 20.65
C LYS A 200 5.15 -6.08 19.20
N LEU A 201 5.59 -4.91 18.73
CA LEU A 201 6.10 -4.74 17.36
C LEU A 201 7.29 -5.65 17.08
N LEU A 202 8.17 -5.85 18.06
CA LEU A 202 9.32 -6.75 17.94
C LEU A 202 8.89 -8.22 17.84
N ILE A 203 7.88 -8.64 18.59
CA ILE A 203 7.30 -9.98 18.50
C ILE A 203 6.61 -10.18 17.15
N ASP A 204 5.82 -9.20 16.69
CA ASP A 204 5.12 -9.27 15.41
C ASP A 204 6.14 -9.34 14.25
N ALA A 205 7.20 -8.54 14.29
CA ALA A 205 8.30 -8.60 13.32
C ALA A 205 9.07 -9.94 13.36
N LYS A 206 9.25 -10.55 14.54
CA LYS A 206 9.84 -11.89 14.65
C LYS A 206 8.96 -12.97 14.03
N LYS A 207 7.64 -12.91 14.27
CA LYS A 207 6.69 -13.84 13.66
C LYS A 207 6.65 -13.71 12.14
N GLU A 208 6.65 -12.48 11.63
CA GLU A 208 6.71 -12.22 10.19
C GLU A 208 8.01 -12.75 9.58
N LYS A 209 9.15 -12.52 10.25
CA LYS A 209 10.44 -13.09 9.84
C LYS A 209 10.39 -14.62 9.78
N GLU A 210 9.88 -15.29 10.82
CA GLU A 210 9.77 -16.76 10.85
C GLU A 210 8.85 -17.29 9.75
N ALA A 211 7.77 -16.58 9.43
CA ALA A 211 6.88 -16.94 8.33
C ALA A 211 7.59 -16.83 6.97
N VAL A 212 8.33 -15.74 6.75
CA VAL A 212 9.14 -15.54 5.53
C VAL A 212 10.26 -16.57 5.43
N ASP A 213 10.95 -16.87 6.53
CA ASP A 213 12.02 -17.88 6.57
C ASP A 213 11.48 -19.28 6.25
N LYS A 214 10.28 -19.62 6.74
CA LYS A 214 9.58 -20.86 6.39
C LYS A 214 9.24 -20.91 4.90
N GLN A 215 8.66 -19.83 4.35
CA GLN A 215 8.35 -19.75 2.93
C GLN A 215 9.60 -19.83 2.05
N LEU A 216 10.71 -19.24 2.49
CA LEU A 216 12.02 -19.31 1.83
C LEU A 216 12.60 -20.74 1.88
N ALA A 217 12.40 -21.47 2.98
CA ALA A 217 12.80 -22.87 3.08
C ALA A 217 11.99 -23.77 2.12
N ASP A 218 10.67 -23.55 2.01
CA ASP A 218 9.80 -24.34 1.14
C ASP A 218 10.05 -24.03 -0.35
N THR A 219 10.21 -22.77 -0.73
CA THR A 219 10.64 -22.39 -2.10
C THR A 219 12.02 -22.96 -2.45
N LYS A 220 12.97 -23.00 -1.52
CA LYS A 220 14.27 -23.69 -1.74
C LYS A 220 14.10 -25.19 -1.99
N LYS A 221 13.16 -25.86 -1.32
CA LYS A 221 12.86 -27.28 -1.60
C LYS A 221 12.23 -27.44 -2.98
N GLU A 222 11.32 -26.56 -3.37
CA GLU A 222 10.71 -26.56 -4.70
C GLU A 222 11.75 -26.36 -5.80
N VAL A 223 12.69 -25.43 -5.63
CA VAL A 223 13.81 -25.22 -6.56
C VAL A 223 14.66 -26.49 -6.71
N LYS A 224 14.98 -27.16 -5.60
CA LYS A 224 15.71 -28.45 -5.65
C LYS A 224 14.90 -29.54 -6.38
N ASN A 225 13.59 -29.60 -6.15
CA ASN A 225 12.71 -30.56 -6.83
C ASN A 225 12.63 -30.29 -8.33
N VAL A 226 12.46 -29.03 -8.74
CA VAL A 226 12.45 -28.63 -10.16
C VAL A 226 13.80 -28.88 -10.81
N SER A 227 14.91 -28.58 -10.13
CA SER A 227 16.26 -28.87 -10.62
C SER A 227 16.48 -30.37 -10.83
N THR A 228 15.99 -31.22 -9.93
CA THR A 228 16.06 -32.68 -10.07
C THR A 228 15.24 -33.17 -11.27
N ARG A 229 14.02 -32.64 -11.45
CA ARG A 229 13.18 -32.95 -12.63
C ARG A 229 13.85 -32.49 -13.93
N PHE A 230 14.48 -31.32 -13.91
CA PHE A 230 15.21 -30.79 -15.05
C PHE A 230 16.37 -31.70 -15.44
N MET A 231 17.15 -32.20 -14.47
CA MET A 231 18.21 -33.17 -14.72
C MET A 231 17.67 -34.48 -15.32
N ALA A 232 16.57 -35.02 -14.79
CA ALA A 232 15.95 -36.23 -15.35
C ALA A 232 15.47 -36.03 -16.79
N VAL A 233 14.83 -34.89 -17.10
CA VAL A 233 14.42 -34.56 -18.48
C VAL A 233 15.64 -34.36 -19.38
N HIS A 234 16.72 -33.78 -18.88
CA HIS A 234 17.96 -33.60 -19.63
C HIS A 234 18.62 -34.95 -19.97
N GLU A 235 18.62 -35.90 -19.02
CA GLU A 235 19.08 -37.26 -19.25
C GLU A 235 18.22 -37.98 -20.29
N GLU A 236 16.89 -37.88 -20.21
CA GLU A 236 16.01 -38.51 -21.22
C GLU A 236 16.15 -37.85 -22.59
N LYS A 237 16.33 -36.53 -22.66
CA LYS A 237 16.67 -35.83 -23.91
C LYS A 237 17.94 -36.41 -24.52
N SER A 238 18.99 -36.58 -23.72
CA SER A 238 20.28 -37.13 -24.17
C SER A 238 20.12 -38.57 -24.67
N ARG A 239 19.32 -39.38 -23.97
CA ARG A 239 18.97 -40.75 -24.36
C ARG A 239 18.21 -40.79 -25.69
N MET A 240 17.23 -39.91 -25.86
CA MET A 240 16.43 -39.82 -27.08
C MET A 240 17.29 -39.38 -28.28
N THR A 241 18.17 -38.39 -28.09
CA THR A 241 19.13 -37.98 -29.13
C THR A 241 19.99 -39.17 -29.58
N TYR A 242 20.50 -39.98 -28.64
CA TYR A 242 21.26 -41.18 -28.99
C TYR A 242 20.44 -42.18 -29.84
N ILE A 243 19.17 -42.43 -29.48
CA ILE A 243 18.29 -43.34 -30.23
C ILE A 243 18.00 -42.79 -31.64
N ILE A 244 17.78 -41.48 -31.76
CA ILE A 244 17.57 -40.83 -33.06
C ILE A 244 18.81 -41.00 -33.94
N ASP A 245 20.02 -40.77 -33.40
CA ASP A 245 21.27 -40.95 -34.13
C ASP A 245 21.46 -42.40 -34.62
N GLU A 246 21.11 -43.38 -33.78
CA GLU A 246 21.14 -44.80 -34.12
C GLU A 246 20.17 -45.11 -35.27
N LYS A 247 18.93 -44.61 -35.21
CA LYS A 247 17.93 -44.79 -36.28
C LYS A 247 18.33 -44.09 -37.57
N CYS A 248 18.91 -42.89 -37.50
CA CYS A 248 19.47 -42.21 -38.65
C CYS A 248 20.61 -43.00 -39.31
N ASN A 249 21.45 -43.69 -38.51
CA ASN A 249 22.48 -44.59 -39.03
C ASN A 249 21.90 -45.83 -39.71
N GLU A 250 20.84 -46.44 -39.14
CA GLU A 250 20.11 -47.56 -39.76
C GLU A 250 19.47 -47.14 -41.11
N VAL A 251 18.80 -45.99 -41.16
CA VAL A 251 18.22 -45.46 -42.41
C VAL A 251 19.30 -45.26 -43.46
N ARG A 252 20.45 -44.68 -43.10
CA ARG A 252 21.60 -44.54 -44.01
C ARG A 252 22.14 -45.88 -44.48
N LYS A 253 22.08 -46.93 -43.67
CA LYS A 253 22.48 -48.30 -44.06
C LYS A 253 21.49 -48.87 -45.08
N TYR A 254 20.18 -48.81 -44.81
CA TYR A 254 19.16 -49.30 -45.73
C TYR A 254 19.13 -48.53 -47.05
N GLN A 255 19.37 -47.21 -47.03
CA GLN A 255 19.52 -46.43 -48.26
C GLN A 255 20.65 -46.95 -49.15
N ARG A 256 21.83 -47.25 -48.57
CA ARG A 256 22.95 -47.85 -49.30
C ARG A 256 22.62 -49.23 -49.86
N GLU A 257 21.89 -50.05 -49.11
CA GLU A 257 21.44 -51.37 -49.58
C GLU A 257 20.43 -51.23 -50.74
N CYS A 258 19.49 -50.29 -50.65
CA CYS A 258 18.55 -49.98 -51.73
C CYS A 258 19.25 -49.50 -53.01
N GLU A 259 20.24 -48.63 -52.90
CA GLU A 259 21.04 -48.19 -54.04
C GLU A 259 21.79 -49.36 -54.69
N LYS A 260 22.36 -50.26 -53.86
CA LYS A 260 23.00 -51.48 -54.34
C LYS A 260 22.03 -52.36 -55.14
N TYR A 261 20.86 -52.67 -54.58
CA TYR A 261 19.85 -53.48 -55.29
C TYR A 261 19.35 -52.80 -56.57
N LYS A 262 19.23 -51.47 -56.58
CA LYS A 262 18.88 -50.71 -57.79
C LYS A 262 19.93 -50.89 -58.89
N THR A 263 21.22 -50.87 -58.55
CA THR A 263 22.30 -51.14 -59.53
C THR A 263 22.28 -52.59 -60.02
N GLU A 264 22.09 -53.55 -59.12
CA GLU A 264 21.98 -54.98 -59.47
C GLU A 264 20.78 -55.25 -60.39
N MET A 265 19.63 -54.63 -60.11
CA MET A 265 18.44 -54.73 -60.95
C MET A 265 18.69 -54.13 -62.34
N GLY A 266 19.34 -52.96 -62.42
CA GLY A 266 19.74 -52.36 -63.71
C GLY A 266 20.70 -53.24 -64.52
N HIS A 267 21.61 -53.98 -63.85
CA HIS A 267 22.46 -54.97 -64.51
C HIS A 267 21.67 -56.17 -65.04
N LEU A 268 20.71 -56.69 -64.27
CA LEU A 268 19.84 -57.78 -64.71
C LEU A 268 18.93 -57.37 -65.87
N GLU A 269 18.35 -56.17 -65.83
CA GLU A 269 17.57 -55.59 -66.94
C GLU A 269 18.39 -55.48 -68.22
N SER A 270 19.63 -54.99 -68.10
CA SER A 270 20.55 -54.90 -69.24
C SER A 270 20.87 -56.28 -69.83
N LYS A 271 21.08 -57.28 -68.96
CA LYS A 271 21.33 -58.66 -69.37
C LYS A 271 20.10 -59.30 -70.02
N LEU A 272 18.91 -59.06 -69.48
CA LEU A 272 17.65 -59.52 -70.07
C LEU A 272 17.46 -58.92 -71.47
N LYS A 273 17.69 -57.61 -71.62
CA LYS A 273 17.61 -56.91 -72.90
C LYS A 273 18.59 -57.48 -73.93
N TYR A 274 19.81 -57.84 -73.50
CA TYR A 274 20.76 -58.53 -74.36
C TYR A 274 20.25 -59.90 -74.83
N HIS A 275 19.74 -60.74 -73.92
CA HIS A 275 19.18 -62.06 -74.28
C HIS A 275 17.94 -61.95 -75.17
N MET A 276 17.06 -60.98 -74.90
CA MET A 276 15.89 -60.67 -75.73
C MET A 276 16.30 -60.30 -77.16
N ASN A 277 17.28 -59.41 -77.30
CA ASN A 277 17.83 -59.04 -78.61
C ASN A 277 18.48 -60.22 -79.33
N LYS A 278 19.24 -61.06 -78.60
CA LYS A 278 19.86 -62.26 -79.16
C LYS A 278 18.81 -63.25 -79.66
N LEU A 279 17.75 -63.49 -78.88
CA LEU A 279 16.64 -64.34 -79.27
C LEU A 279 15.94 -63.80 -80.53
N ASN A 280 15.69 -62.49 -80.60
CA ASN A 280 15.11 -61.88 -81.81
C ASN A 280 15.96 -62.16 -83.05
N ILE A 281 17.29 -61.98 -82.97
CA ILE A 281 18.21 -62.29 -84.08
C ILE A 281 18.12 -63.78 -84.47
N GLU A 282 18.09 -64.69 -83.49
CA GLU A 282 17.96 -66.13 -83.74
C GLU A 282 16.59 -66.47 -84.37
N THR A 283 15.50 -65.83 -83.93
CA THR A 283 14.17 -66.02 -84.51
C THR A 283 14.07 -65.51 -85.94
N GLU A 284 14.69 -64.38 -86.27
CA GLU A 284 14.77 -63.85 -87.63
C GLU A 284 15.60 -64.77 -88.54
N ALA A 285 16.71 -65.32 -88.03
CA ALA A 285 17.51 -66.32 -88.76
C ALA A 285 16.72 -67.60 -89.05
N LYS A 286 15.93 -68.08 -88.08
CA LYS A 286 15.03 -69.24 -88.26
C LYS A 286 13.95 -68.95 -89.32
N ALA A 287 13.29 -67.80 -89.25
CA ALA A 287 12.29 -67.41 -90.23
C ALA A 287 12.87 -67.29 -91.67
N ALA A 288 14.13 -66.84 -91.79
CA ALA A 288 14.82 -66.82 -93.08
C ALA A 288 15.14 -68.24 -93.62
N LEU A 289 15.46 -69.20 -92.75
CA LEU A 289 15.66 -70.60 -93.13
C LEU A 289 14.35 -71.29 -93.49
N GLU A 290 13.27 -71.04 -92.75
CA GLU A 290 11.93 -71.59 -93.04
C GLU A 290 11.42 -71.14 -94.42
N ARG A 291 11.66 -69.87 -94.83
CA ARG A 291 11.34 -69.42 -96.20
C ARG A 291 12.11 -70.18 -97.28
N LYS A 292 13.40 -70.43 -97.08
CA LYS A 292 14.23 -71.21 -98.03
C LYS A 292 13.80 -72.68 -98.12
N LEU A 293 13.33 -73.27 -97.02
CA LEU A 293 12.82 -74.64 -97.01
C LEU A 293 11.48 -74.76 -97.77
N GLU A 294 10.61 -73.75 -97.67
CA GLU A 294 9.34 -73.69 -98.40
C GLU A 294 9.55 -73.46 -99.92
N GLU A 295 10.64 -72.79 -100.31
CA GLU A 295 11.08 -72.66 -101.71
C GLU A 295 11.56 -74.00 -102.30
N GLU A 296 12.27 -74.83 -101.54
CA GLU A 296 12.72 -76.18 -101.96
C GLU A 296 11.59 -77.22 -101.96
N ARG A 297 10.60 -77.08 -101.07
CA ARG A 297 9.45 -77.99 -100.98
C ARG A 297 8.51 -77.92 -102.20
N ASN A 298 8.54 -76.82 -102.96
CA ASN A 298 7.68 -76.61 -104.13
C ASN A 298 8.29 -77.07 -105.48
N ALA A 299 9.32 -77.93 -105.48
CA ALA A 299 10.14 -78.23 -106.68
C ALA A 299 9.97 -79.60 -107.41
N PRO A 300 9.15 -80.59 -106.99
CA PRO A 300 8.82 -81.69 -107.92
C PRO A 300 7.34 -82.13 -107.86
N ASN A 301 6.55 -81.67 -108.83
CA ASN A 301 5.26 -82.28 -109.16
C ASN A 301 5.01 -82.22 -110.69
N LYS A 302 5.84 -82.97 -111.43
CA LYS A 302 5.59 -83.40 -112.82
C LYS A 302 6.31 -84.73 -113.06
N LEU A 303 5.50 -85.73 -113.45
CA LEU A 303 5.86 -87.07 -113.98
C LEU A 303 6.19 -88.14 -112.93
N GLU A 304 5.34 -89.17 -112.79
CA GLU A 304 5.45 -90.39 -113.61
C GLU A 304 4.38 -91.44 -113.23
N GLU A 305 3.46 -91.67 -114.15
CA GLU A 305 2.51 -92.78 -114.22
C GLU A 305 2.88 -93.59 -115.46
N LYS A 306 3.39 -94.81 -115.27
CA LYS A 306 3.35 -95.99 -116.16
C LYS A 306 4.35 -97.04 -115.69
N ALA A 307 3.87 -98.18 -115.18
CA ALA A 307 4.25 -99.50 -115.69
C ALA A 307 3.57 -100.65 -114.93
N ASN A 308 2.86 -101.45 -115.73
CA ASN A 308 2.69 -102.90 -115.65
C ASN A 308 1.46 -103.51 -114.98
N GLU A 309 0.46 -103.58 -115.84
CA GLU A 309 -0.51 -104.64 -116.10
C GLU A 309 0.09 -106.01 -116.52
N LYS A 310 -0.77 -107.05 -116.45
CA LYS A 310 -0.84 -108.36 -117.16
C LYS A 310 -0.47 -109.64 -116.40
N LEU A 311 -1.52 -110.38 -116.00
CA LEU A 311 -1.96 -111.66 -116.60
C LEU A 311 -3.33 -112.04 -115.96
N ARG A 312 -4.52 -111.78 -116.56
CA ARG A 312 -5.16 -112.42 -117.73
C ARG A 312 -5.29 -113.95 -117.53
N MET A 313 -6.37 -114.44 -116.93
CA MET A 313 -7.64 -114.91 -117.55
C MET A 313 -7.48 -116.07 -118.54
N GLU A 314 -8.45 -117.00 -118.46
CA GLU A 314 -8.87 -118.03 -119.44
C GLU A 314 -8.30 -119.46 -119.21
N PHE A 315 -9.03 -120.58 -119.28
CA PHE A 315 -10.39 -120.99 -119.75
C PHE A 315 -10.78 -122.25 -118.92
N GLU A 316 -12.01 -122.53 -118.48
CA GLU A 316 -13.26 -122.90 -119.20
C GLU A 316 -13.25 -124.24 -119.96
N ALA A 317 -14.39 -124.96 -119.88
CA ALA A 317 -14.80 -126.18 -120.59
C ALA A 317 -14.30 -127.53 -120.02
N ASN A 318 -14.96 -128.17 -119.05
CA ASN A 318 -16.30 -128.80 -119.04
C ASN A 318 -16.38 -130.17 -119.78
N THR A 319 -16.81 -131.18 -119.00
CA THR A 319 -17.58 -132.37 -119.40
C THR A 319 -16.89 -133.45 -120.25
N ILE A 320 -16.41 -134.51 -119.57
CA ILE A 320 -16.75 -135.94 -119.81
C ILE A 320 -15.99 -136.75 -118.74
N LEU A 321 -16.65 -137.02 -117.61
CA LEU A 321 -16.65 -138.30 -116.86
C LEU A 321 -17.43 -138.11 -115.54
N LEU A 322 -18.62 -137.51 -115.71
CA LEU A 322 -19.66 -137.20 -114.73
C LEU A 322 -20.31 -138.44 -114.07
N LYS A 323 -19.58 -139.56 -113.95
CA LYS A 323 -20.06 -140.79 -113.28
C LYS A 323 -19.12 -141.31 -112.19
N HIS A 324 -17.86 -140.85 -112.14
CA HIS A 324 -16.93 -141.12 -111.02
C HIS A 324 -16.93 -139.98 -109.98
N GLU A 325 -17.53 -138.85 -110.34
CA GLU A 325 -17.57 -137.61 -109.56
C GLU A 325 -18.64 -137.63 -108.45
N ILE A 326 -19.67 -138.48 -108.56
CA ILE A 326 -20.74 -138.54 -107.55
C ILE A 326 -20.26 -139.21 -106.24
N THR A 327 -19.39 -140.23 -106.32
CA THR A 327 -18.81 -140.91 -105.15
C THR A 327 -17.62 -140.14 -104.54
N SER A 328 -16.76 -139.54 -105.37
CA SER A 328 -15.67 -138.66 -104.88
C SER A 328 -16.20 -137.34 -104.29
N LYS A 329 -17.28 -136.77 -104.85
CA LYS A 329 -17.91 -135.57 -104.27
C LYS A 329 -18.67 -135.86 -102.97
N THR A 330 -19.11 -137.08 -102.69
CA THR A 330 -19.71 -137.38 -101.37
C THR A 330 -18.65 -137.34 -100.26
N GLU A 331 -17.47 -137.90 -100.50
CA GLU A 331 -16.34 -137.85 -99.55
C GLU A 331 -15.71 -136.44 -99.46
N ALA A 332 -15.67 -135.68 -100.56
CA ALA A 332 -15.23 -134.29 -100.55
C ALA A 332 -16.24 -133.34 -99.87
N LEU A 333 -17.55 -133.58 -100.03
CA LEU A 333 -18.60 -132.86 -99.28
C LEU A 333 -18.46 -133.10 -97.78
N GLU A 334 -18.13 -134.33 -97.37
CA GLU A 334 -17.96 -134.70 -95.96
C GLU A 334 -16.73 -134.01 -95.33
N LYS A 335 -15.62 -133.86 -96.08
CA LYS A 335 -14.45 -133.07 -95.64
C LYS A 335 -14.73 -131.57 -95.60
N VAL A 336 -15.45 -131.02 -96.57
CA VAL A 336 -15.82 -129.60 -96.60
C VAL A 336 -16.85 -129.28 -95.52
N THR A 337 -17.83 -130.15 -95.26
CA THR A 337 -18.75 -129.98 -94.12
C THR A 337 -18.03 -130.07 -92.79
N LYS A 338 -17.03 -130.96 -92.65
CA LYS A 338 -16.21 -131.04 -91.44
C LYS A 338 -15.30 -129.82 -91.25
N GLU A 339 -14.71 -129.27 -92.31
CA GLU A 339 -13.90 -128.03 -92.24
C GLU A 339 -14.79 -126.79 -92.05
N GLN A 340 -15.98 -126.76 -92.66
CA GLN A 340 -16.97 -125.70 -92.43
C GLN A 340 -17.52 -125.73 -91.01
N GLN A 341 -17.67 -126.93 -90.43
CA GLN A 341 -18.01 -127.10 -89.03
C GLN A 341 -16.87 -126.64 -88.12
N ARG A 342 -15.60 -126.97 -88.43
CA ARG A 342 -14.42 -126.47 -87.71
C ARG A 342 -14.26 -124.95 -87.79
N GLN A 343 -14.48 -124.35 -88.95
CA GLN A 343 -14.48 -122.89 -89.12
C GLN A 343 -15.67 -122.21 -88.45
N SER A 344 -16.83 -122.87 -88.42
CA SER A 344 -17.99 -122.38 -87.66
C SER A 344 -17.72 -122.42 -86.14
N GLU A 345 -17.01 -123.43 -85.66
CA GLU A 345 -16.59 -123.55 -84.26
C GLU A 345 -15.52 -122.49 -83.91
N ALA A 346 -14.51 -122.29 -84.77
CA ALA A 346 -13.49 -121.26 -84.58
C ALA A 346 -14.07 -119.83 -84.66
N ASN A 347 -15.03 -119.57 -85.56
CA ASN A 347 -15.73 -118.29 -85.60
C ASN A 347 -16.58 -118.06 -84.35
N LYS A 348 -17.24 -119.10 -83.81
CA LYS A 348 -17.94 -119.00 -82.52
C LYS A 348 -16.99 -118.66 -81.38
N GLU A 349 -15.81 -119.28 -81.35
CA GLU A 349 -14.80 -119.05 -80.31
C GLU A 349 -14.19 -117.64 -80.39
N LEU A 350 -13.85 -117.15 -81.59
CA LEU A 350 -13.40 -115.77 -81.80
C LEU A 350 -14.50 -114.75 -81.48
N GLN A 351 -15.75 -115.06 -81.79
CA GLN A 351 -16.89 -114.19 -81.48
C GLN A 351 -17.17 -114.14 -79.98
N GLN A 352 -16.93 -115.24 -79.26
CA GLN A 352 -16.96 -115.30 -77.80
C GLN A 352 -15.82 -114.50 -77.18
N GLN A 353 -14.58 -114.62 -77.68
CA GLN A 353 -13.44 -113.82 -77.23
C GLN A 353 -13.63 -112.32 -77.47
N LEU A 354 -14.16 -111.93 -78.64
CA LEU A 354 -14.52 -110.54 -78.93
C LEU A 354 -15.61 -110.03 -77.97
N GLN A 355 -16.58 -110.87 -77.62
CA GLN A 355 -17.63 -110.51 -76.68
C GLN A 355 -17.09 -110.36 -75.25
N GLU A 356 -16.19 -111.24 -74.81
CA GLU A 356 -15.49 -111.12 -73.53
C GLU A 356 -14.64 -109.86 -73.46
N LEU A 357 -13.85 -109.56 -74.51
CA LEU A 357 -13.03 -108.37 -74.59
C LEU A 357 -13.87 -107.08 -74.61
N ALA A 358 -15.02 -107.09 -75.29
CA ALA A 358 -15.96 -105.98 -75.29
C ALA A 358 -16.58 -105.75 -73.89
N LEU A 359 -16.89 -106.82 -73.15
CA LEU A 359 -17.37 -106.72 -71.77
C LEU A 359 -16.29 -106.17 -70.83
N GLU A 360 -15.03 -106.60 -70.98
CA GLU A 360 -13.91 -106.06 -70.21
C GLU A 360 -13.66 -104.59 -70.53
N HIS A 361 -13.68 -104.20 -71.81
CA HIS A 361 -13.53 -102.80 -72.22
C HIS A 361 -14.65 -101.92 -71.62
N ASN A 362 -15.90 -102.40 -71.64
CA ASN A 362 -17.02 -101.68 -71.01
C ASN A 362 -16.82 -101.52 -69.50
N LYS A 363 -16.42 -102.58 -68.78
CA LYS A 363 -16.11 -102.50 -67.34
C LYS A 363 -14.99 -101.51 -67.04
N LEU A 364 -13.91 -101.53 -67.82
CA LEU A 364 -12.79 -100.62 -67.64
C LEU A 364 -13.19 -99.16 -67.95
N THR A 365 -14.06 -98.96 -68.94
CA THR A 365 -14.62 -97.64 -69.27
C THR A 365 -15.52 -97.12 -68.14
N GLU A 366 -16.35 -97.98 -67.54
CA GLU A 366 -17.17 -97.63 -66.37
C GLU A 366 -16.31 -97.27 -65.15
N GLU A 367 -15.27 -98.05 -64.84
CA GLU A 367 -14.34 -97.72 -63.75
C GLU A 367 -13.56 -96.42 -64.05
N PHE A 368 -13.13 -96.20 -65.29
CA PHE A 368 -12.47 -94.95 -65.68
C PHE A 368 -13.40 -93.74 -65.49
N ASN A 369 -14.66 -93.85 -65.92
CA ASN A 369 -15.66 -92.81 -65.73
C ASN A 369 -15.94 -92.58 -64.24
N ARG A 370 -16.02 -93.65 -63.43
CA ARG A 370 -16.19 -93.56 -61.98
C ARG A 370 -15.01 -92.85 -61.31
N LEU A 371 -13.77 -93.21 -61.67
CA LEU A 371 -12.57 -92.52 -61.17
C LEU A 371 -12.55 -91.05 -61.60
N ARG A 372 -12.98 -90.75 -62.83
CA ARG A 372 -13.05 -89.38 -63.34
C ARG A 372 -14.08 -88.54 -62.56
N GLU A 373 -15.25 -89.10 -62.27
CA GLU A 373 -16.25 -88.45 -61.43
C GLU A 373 -15.75 -88.23 -60.00
N GLN A 374 -15.05 -89.20 -59.42
CA GLN A 374 -14.41 -89.05 -58.10
C GLN A 374 -13.35 -87.95 -58.11
N HIS A 375 -12.48 -87.91 -59.13
CA HIS A 375 -11.48 -86.84 -59.27
C HIS A 375 -12.14 -85.47 -59.34
N ASN A 376 -13.15 -85.33 -60.20
CA ASN A 376 -13.90 -84.08 -60.33
C ASN A 376 -14.59 -83.68 -59.02
N GLY A 377 -15.13 -84.65 -58.27
CA GLY A 377 -15.73 -84.40 -56.96
C GLY A 377 -14.73 -83.91 -55.91
N VAL A 378 -13.53 -84.51 -55.88
CA VAL A 378 -12.44 -84.08 -54.97
C VAL A 378 -11.92 -82.70 -55.36
N GLU A 379 -11.77 -82.42 -56.65
CA GLU A 379 -11.31 -81.12 -57.16
C GLU A 379 -12.32 -80.00 -56.85
N ALA A 380 -13.62 -80.27 -57.00
CA ALA A 380 -14.68 -79.35 -56.60
C ALA A 380 -14.67 -79.08 -55.09
N ALA A 381 -14.56 -80.13 -54.27
CA ALA A 381 -14.49 -79.99 -52.81
C ALA A 381 -13.24 -79.19 -52.38
N TYR A 382 -12.09 -79.44 -53.02
CA TYR A 382 -10.86 -78.70 -52.75
C TYR A 382 -10.99 -77.21 -53.12
N SER A 383 -11.62 -76.91 -54.26
CA SER A 383 -11.91 -75.54 -54.68
C SER A 383 -12.82 -74.81 -53.67
N ASP A 384 -13.87 -75.49 -53.18
CA ASP A 384 -14.78 -74.94 -52.17
C ASP A 384 -14.07 -74.69 -50.83
N GLU A 385 -13.20 -75.62 -50.39
CA GLU A 385 -12.39 -75.48 -49.19
C GLU A 385 -11.42 -74.29 -49.30
N LEU A 386 -10.79 -74.11 -50.46
CA LEU A 386 -9.90 -72.97 -50.73
C LEU A 386 -10.66 -71.64 -50.68
N LEU A 387 -11.87 -71.59 -51.25
CA LEU A 387 -12.73 -70.42 -51.21
C LEU A 387 -13.18 -70.10 -49.77
N ASN A 388 -13.55 -71.11 -48.98
CA ASN A 388 -13.88 -70.95 -47.57
C ASN A 388 -12.68 -70.47 -46.75
N SER A 389 -11.49 -71.02 -47.00
CA SER A 389 -10.24 -70.56 -46.37
C SER A 389 -9.94 -69.09 -46.71
N ALA A 390 -10.18 -68.67 -47.96
CA ALA A 390 -10.06 -67.27 -48.35
C ALA A 390 -11.09 -66.37 -47.64
N LYS A 391 -12.35 -66.79 -47.54
CA LYS A 391 -13.40 -66.06 -46.80
C LYS A 391 -13.07 -65.91 -45.32
N LEU A 392 -12.65 -67.00 -44.66
CA LEU A 392 -12.26 -66.99 -43.24
C LEU A 392 -11.05 -66.10 -43.00
N ARG A 393 -10.07 -66.08 -43.90
CA ARG A 393 -8.93 -65.15 -43.83
C ARG A 393 -9.39 -63.69 -43.93
N GLY A 394 -10.28 -63.37 -44.86
CA GLY A 394 -10.84 -62.02 -44.98
C GLY A 394 -11.62 -61.60 -43.73
N GLN A 395 -12.42 -62.51 -43.15
CA GLN A 395 -13.12 -62.25 -41.89
C GLN A 395 -12.16 -62.05 -40.71
N LEU A 396 -11.05 -62.79 -40.65
CA LEU A 396 -10.04 -62.64 -39.61
C LEU A 396 -9.33 -61.28 -39.70
N GLU A 397 -8.97 -60.86 -40.91
CA GLU A 397 -8.38 -59.54 -41.16
C GLU A 397 -9.34 -58.41 -40.76
N GLU A 398 -10.62 -58.51 -41.14
CA GLU A 398 -11.65 -57.54 -40.73
C GLU A 398 -11.81 -57.47 -39.20
N LEU A 399 -11.80 -58.62 -38.52
CA LEU A 399 -11.87 -58.69 -37.06
C LEU A 399 -10.62 -58.07 -36.39
N GLN A 400 -9.44 -58.27 -36.96
CA GLN A 400 -8.22 -57.63 -36.49
C GLN A 400 -8.28 -56.10 -36.67
N LEU A 401 -8.78 -55.63 -37.81
CA LEU A 401 -8.95 -54.21 -38.10
C LEU A 401 -9.99 -53.55 -37.17
N LEU A 402 -11.09 -54.24 -36.88
CA LEU A 402 -12.07 -53.79 -35.90
C LEU A 402 -11.50 -53.75 -34.48
N ARG A 403 -10.67 -54.72 -34.10
CA ARG A 403 -9.99 -54.72 -32.79
C ARG A 403 -9.05 -53.54 -32.65
N THR A 404 -8.19 -53.28 -33.64
CA THR A 404 -7.25 -52.15 -33.61
C THR A 404 -8.01 -50.82 -33.56
N GLN A 405 -9.07 -50.68 -34.35
CA GLN A 405 -9.96 -49.52 -34.32
C GLN A 405 -10.60 -49.33 -32.94
N ASN A 406 -11.03 -50.42 -32.28
CA ASN A 406 -11.64 -50.35 -30.96
C ASN A 406 -10.64 -49.88 -29.89
N THR A 407 -9.41 -50.42 -29.90
CA THR A 407 -8.34 -49.94 -29.00
C THR A 407 -8.04 -48.44 -29.19
N ILE A 408 -7.95 -47.96 -30.44
CA ILE A 408 -7.73 -46.53 -30.71
C ILE A 408 -8.90 -45.69 -30.18
N ASN A 409 -10.13 -46.19 -30.30
CA ASN A 409 -11.30 -45.50 -29.78
C ASN A 409 -11.35 -45.49 -28.25
N GLU A 410 -10.95 -46.57 -27.58
CA GLU A 410 -10.83 -46.64 -26.12
C GLU A 410 -9.77 -45.66 -25.58
N GLU A 411 -8.61 -45.57 -26.24
CA GLU A 411 -7.57 -44.59 -25.91
C GLU A 411 -8.07 -43.15 -26.08
N LYS A 412 -8.73 -42.84 -27.21
CA LYS A 412 -9.35 -41.52 -27.43
C LYS A 412 -10.41 -41.21 -26.38
N LEU A 413 -11.22 -42.19 -26.00
CA LEU A 413 -12.25 -42.01 -24.97
C LEU A 413 -11.58 -41.70 -23.62
N SER A 414 -10.53 -42.43 -23.25
CA SER A 414 -9.75 -42.19 -22.03
C SER A 414 -9.11 -40.80 -22.02
N GLU A 415 -8.54 -40.35 -23.15
CA GLU A 415 -7.94 -39.02 -23.28
C GLU A 415 -9.00 -37.91 -23.13
N GLN A 416 -10.16 -38.05 -23.79
CA GLN A 416 -11.25 -37.10 -23.63
C GLN A 416 -11.80 -37.08 -22.20
N GLN A 417 -11.88 -38.23 -21.54
CA GLN A 417 -12.35 -38.33 -20.17
C GLN A 417 -11.37 -37.65 -19.19
N ALA A 418 -10.06 -37.81 -19.39
CA ALA A 418 -9.05 -37.07 -18.64
C ALA A 418 -9.14 -35.55 -18.89
N ARG A 419 -9.37 -35.12 -20.14
CA ARG A 419 -9.57 -33.72 -20.48
C ARG A 419 -10.81 -33.12 -19.84
N VAL A 420 -11.91 -33.86 -19.80
CA VAL A 420 -13.14 -33.43 -19.11
C VAL A 420 -12.88 -33.27 -17.61
N GLN A 421 -12.23 -34.24 -16.96
CA GLN A 421 -11.87 -34.12 -15.54
C GLN A 421 -10.97 -32.91 -15.26
N GLN A 422 -10.01 -32.62 -16.13
CA GLN A 422 -9.16 -31.44 -16.01
C GLN A 422 -9.98 -30.14 -16.13
N LEU A 423 -10.92 -30.07 -17.07
CA LEU A 423 -11.81 -28.91 -17.23
C LEU A 423 -12.77 -28.75 -16.06
N GLU A 424 -13.28 -29.85 -15.49
CA GLU A 424 -14.13 -29.84 -14.29
C GLU A 424 -13.37 -29.31 -13.08
N LEU A 425 -12.11 -29.75 -12.88
CA LEU A 425 -11.25 -29.22 -11.81
C LEU A 425 -10.98 -27.73 -12.00
N GLN A 426 -10.65 -27.29 -13.22
CA GLN A 426 -10.47 -25.86 -13.51
C GLN A 426 -11.75 -25.05 -13.29
N ALA A 427 -12.92 -25.60 -13.62
CA ALA A 427 -14.19 -24.95 -13.37
C ALA A 427 -14.45 -24.79 -11.87
N GLN A 428 -14.14 -25.81 -11.06
CA GLN A 428 -14.25 -25.73 -9.60
C GLN A 428 -13.28 -24.73 -8.97
N GLU A 429 -12.03 -24.69 -9.44
CA GLU A 429 -11.04 -23.70 -9.00
C GLU A 429 -11.52 -22.27 -9.31
N ASN A 430 -11.99 -22.03 -10.53
CA ASN A 430 -12.55 -20.74 -10.93
C ASN A 430 -13.80 -20.35 -10.11
N GLU A 431 -14.66 -21.31 -9.76
CA GLU A 431 -15.83 -21.06 -8.93
C GLU A 431 -15.43 -20.70 -7.48
N ALA A 432 -14.41 -21.35 -6.93
CA ALA A 432 -13.85 -21.01 -5.63
C ALA A 432 -13.22 -19.60 -5.63
N ASP A 433 -12.47 -19.25 -6.68
CA ASP A 433 -11.89 -17.90 -6.86
C ASP A 433 -12.98 -16.84 -6.98
N LEU A 434 -14.06 -17.11 -7.73
CA LEU A 434 -15.21 -16.22 -7.84
C LEU A 434 -15.89 -16.00 -6.48
N GLU A 435 -16.02 -17.04 -5.66
CA GLU A 435 -16.61 -16.90 -4.32
C GLU A 435 -15.72 -16.05 -3.40
N GLN A 436 -14.40 -16.25 -3.43
CA GLN A 436 -13.46 -15.40 -2.71
C GLN A 436 -13.54 -13.92 -3.15
N LEU A 437 -13.71 -13.68 -4.46
CA LEU A 437 -13.91 -12.31 -4.98
C LEU A 437 -15.22 -11.69 -4.48
N LYS A 438 -16.30 -12.47 -4.35
CA LYS A 438 -17.57 -11.97 -3.76
C LYS A 438 -17.39 -11.58 -2.29
N VAL A 439 -16.67 -12.40 -1.52
CA VAL A 439 -16.37 -12.09 -0.10
C VAL A 439 -15.56 -10.80 -0.01
N LYS A 440 -14.46 -10.68 -0.77
CA LYS A 440 -13.66 -9.43 -0.80
C LYS A 440 -14.48 -8.22 -1.22
N LYS A 441 -15.37 -8.36 -2.21
CA LYS A 441 -16.28 -7.29 -2.61
C LYS A 441 -17.21 -6.88 -1.47
N GLN A 442 -17.73 -7.83 -0.70
CA GLN A 442 -18.61 -7.56 0.44
C GLN A 442 -17.86 -6.86 1.59
N GLU A 443 -16.61 -7.27 1.86
CA GLU A 443 -15.73 -6.60 2.82
C GLU A 443 -15.47 -5.14 2.40
N LEU A 444 -15.10 -4.90 1.13
CA LEU A 444 -14.90 -3.55 0.60
C LEU A 444 -16.17 -2.69 0.69
N LEU A 445 -17.34 -3.26 0.43
CA LEU A 445 -18.62 -2.57 0.60
C LEU A 445 -18.90 -2.24 2.06
N THR A 446 -18.53 -3.13 2.99
CA THR A 446 -18.69 -2.92 4.43
C THR A 446 -17.77 -1.80 4.91
N ILE A 447 -16.49 -1.83 4.52
CA ILE A 447 -15.53 -0.76 4.81
C ILE A 447 -16.02 0.57 4.22
N ASN A 448 -16.55 0.57 3.00
CA ASN A 448 -17.08 1.78 2.38
C ASN A 448 -18.29 2.36 3.14
N LYS A 449 -19.18 1.49 3.62
CA LYS A 449 -20.30 1.85 4.49
C LYS A 449 -19.82 2.47 5.79
N GLU A 450 -18.92 1.80 6.52
CA GLU A 450 -18.36 2.28 7.79
C GLU A 450 -17.63 3.63 7.61
N MET A 451 -16.85 3.77 6.55
CA MET A 451 -16.18 5.03 6.21
C MET A 451 -17.19 6.15 5.92
N SER A 452 -18.28 5.85 5.20
CA SER A 452 -19.33 6.82 4.92
C SER A 452 -20.08 7.24 6.19
N GLU A 453 -20.38 6.29 7.08
CA GLU A 453 -20.98 6.58 8.40
C GLU A 453 -20.07 7.48 9.24
N LEU A 454 -18.76 7.18 9.29
CA LEU A 454 -17.78 8.00 10.01
C LEU A 454 -17.67 9.41 9.42
N ILE A 455 -17.67 9.54 8.08
CA ILE A 455 -17.66 10.85 7.41
C ILE A 455 -18.89 11.68 7.82
N VAL A 456 -20.08 11.08 7.86
CA VAL A 456 -21.31 11.77 8.26
C VAL A 456 -21.26 12.18 9.74
N CYS A 457 -20.78 11.31 10.63
CA CYS A 457 -20.59 11.64 12.03
C CYS A 457 -19.62 12.81 12.22
N LEU A 458 -18.45 12.77 11.56
CA LEU A 458 -17.47 13.85 11.63
C LEU A 458 -17.99 15.16 11.04
N GLN A 459 -18.75 15.12 9.94
CA GLN A 459 -19.39 16.30 9.39
C GLN A 459 -20.41 16.92 10.36
N ASN A 460 -21.17 16.08 11.07
CA ASN A 460 -22.09 16.54 12.10
C ASN A 460 -21.33 17.20 13.27
N ASP A 461 -20.27 16.57 13.76
CA ASP A 461 -19.43 17.11 14.83
C ASP A 461 -18.78 18.45 14.44
N ILE A 462 -18.30 18.56 13.20
CA ILE A 462 -17.77 19.82 12.64
C ILE A 462 -18.87 20.89 12.62
N CYS A 463 -20.05 20.58 12.10
CA CYS A 463 -21.18 21.53 12.04
C CYS A 463 -21.61 21.99 13.46
N LEU A 464 -21.66 21.07 14.42
CA LEU A 464 -21.97 21.38 15.82
C LEU A 464 -20.89 22.27 16.44
N ALA A 465 -19.62 21.99 16.19
CA ALA A 465 -18.49 22.79 16.66
C ALA A 465 -18.49 24.20 16.04
N GLU A 466 -18.77 24.31 14.74
CA GLU A 466 -18.92 25.58 14.03
C GLU A 466 -20.07 26.41 14.60
N SER A 467 -21.24 25.80 14.85
CA SER A 467 -22.38 26.48 15.47
C SER A 467 -22.05 27.00 16.87
N LYS A 468 -21.36 26.19 17.70
CA LYS A 468 -20.90 26.63 19.03
C LYS A 468 -19.89 27.78 18.93
N ALA A 469 -18.94 27.70 18.00
CA ALA A 469 -17.95 28.74 17.78
C ALA A 469 -18.62 30.06 17.35
N GLN A 470 -19.59 30.01 16.45
CA GLN A 470 -20.41 31.17 16.06
C GLN A 470 -21.18 31.74 17.25
N GLY A 471 -21.74 30.89 18.12
CA GLY A 471 -22.41 31.30 19.36
C GLY A 471 -21.47 32.07 20.30
N PHE A 472 -20.28 31.52 20.57
CA PHE A 472 -19.28 32.20 21.39
C PHE A 472 -18.76 33.49 20.75
N GLU A 473 -18.61 33.54 19.42
CA GLU A 473 -18.20 34.76 18.73
C GLU A 473 -19.26 35.87 18.87
N ALA A 474 -20.54 35.52 18.79
CA ALA A 474 -21.64 36.46 19.00
C ALA A 474 -21.67 36.98 20.46
N GLU A 475 -21.52 36.09 21.45
CA GLU A 475 -21.42 36.48 22.86
C GLU A 475 -20.19 37.37 23.12
N ASN A 476 -19.04 37.05 22.54
CA ASN A 476 -17.83 37.85 22.66
C ASN A 476 -18.02 39.26 22.05
N LYS A 477 -18.72 39.36 20.91
CA LYS A 477 -19.08 40.65 20.30
C LYS A 477 -20.00 41.46 21.23
N LEU A 478 -21.00 40.83 21.83
CA LEU A 478 -21.91 41.49 22.78
C LEU A 478 -21.15 41.98 24.01
N MET A 479 -20.33 41.12 24.63
CA MET A 479 -19.52 41.47 25.81
C MET A 479 -18.55 42.62 25.51
N LYS A 480 -17.94 42.65 24.31
CA LYS A 480 -17.10 43.77 23.88
C LYS A 480 -17.88 45.08 23.75
N GLN A 481 -19.11 45.04 23.23
CA GLN A 481 -19.98 46.21 23.14
C GLN A 481 -20.41 46.71 24.52
N GLU A 482 -20.79 45.80 25.43
CA GLU A 482 -21.14 46.14 26.81
C GLU A 482 -19.95 46.76 27.55
N LYS A 483 -18.76 46.14 27.44
CA LYS A 483 -17.53 46.69 27.99
C LYS A 483 -17.27 48.10 27.47
N LEU A 484 -17.36 48.32 26.15
CA LEU A 484 -17.18 49.64 25.57
C LEU A 484 -18.20 50.65 26.14
N GLY A 485 -19.45 50.23 26.33
CA GLY A 485 -20.48 51.05 26.96
C GLY A 485 -20.13 51.44 28.40
N TYR A 486 -19.61 50.50 29.20
CA TYR A 486 -19.13 50.79 30.55
C TYR A 486 -17.89 51.70 30.55
N ASP A 487 -16.93 51.47 29.67
CA ASP A 487 -15.73 52.30 29.53
C ASP A 487 -16.11 53.74 29.16
N CYS A 488 -17.08 53.95 28.27
CA CYS A 488 -17.61 55.28 27.94
C CYS A 488 -18.25 55.96 29.16
N ARG A 489 -19.14 55.27 29.88
CA ARG A 489 -19.78 55.82 31.10
C ARG A 489 -18.77 56.15 32.19
N TYR A 490 -17.75 55.30 32.35
CA TYR A 490 -16.68 55.52 33.29
C TYR A 490 -15.87 56.77 32.92
N GLY A 491 -15.53 56.94 31.65
CA GLY A 491 -14.89 58.16 31.14
C GLY A 491 -15.75 59.42 31.33
N GLU A 492 -17.07 59.34 31.11
CA GLU A 492 -18.00 60.45 31.37
C GLU A 492 -18.03 60.83 32.86
N LEU A 493 -18.08 59.84 33.76
CA LEU A 493 -18.05 60.08 35.21
C LEU A 493 -16.70 60.65 35.68
N GLU A 494 -15.58 60.16 35.15
CA GLU A 494 -14.26 60.73 35.43
C GLU A 494 -14.17 62.20 34.96
N GLN A 495 -14.73 62.51 33.79
CA GLN A 495 -14.78 63.87 33.29
C GLN A 495 -15.65 64.77 34.18
N GLN A 496 -16.84 64.29 34.60
CA GLN A 496 -17.72 65.02 35.51
C GLN A 496 -17.06 65.29 36.86
N LEU A 497 -16.41 64.28 37.43
CA LEU A 497 -15.66 64.42 38.69
C LEU A 497 -14.53 65.43 38.55
N SER A 498 -13.80 65.41 37.43
CA SER A 498 -12.74 66.39 37.15
C SER A 498 -13.28 67.81 36.99
N SER A 499 -14.44 67.99 36.33
CA SER A 499 -15.06 69.32 36.22
C SER A 499 -15.54 69.83 37.58
N GLU A 500 -16.18 68.99 38.38
CA GLU A 500 -16.63 69.37 39.72
C GLU A 500 -15.45 69.71 40.64
N ALA A 501 -14.36 68.93 40.56
CA ALA A 501 -13.12 69.23 41.28
C ALA A 501 -12.51 70.57 40.84
N ALA A 502 -12.55 70.89 39.54
CA ALA A 502 -12.09 72.18 39.02
C ALA A 502 -12.97 73.33 39.52
N GLU A 503 -14.29 73.21 39.44
CA GLU A 503 -15.25 74.20 39.95
C GLU A 503 -15.07 74.44 41.45
N LYS A 504 -14.93 73.37 42.26
CA LYS A 504 -14.65 73.50 43.70
C LYS A 504 -13.31 74.15 43.99
N ASN A 505 -12.29 73.91 43.16
CA ASN A 505 -11.02 74.60 43.29
C ASN A 505 -11.14 76.09 42.96
N GLU A 506 -11.90 76.46 41.93
CA GLU A 506 -12.20 77.86 41.60
C GLU A 506 -12.99 78.55 42.72
N GLU A 507 -14.03 77.92 43.26
CA GLU A 507 -14.78 78.41 44.42
C GLU A 507 -13.84 78.65 45.62
N ARG A 508 -12.95 77.69 45.91
CA ARG A 508 -11.96 77.80 46.99
C ARG A 508 -10.99 78.96 46.77
N LEU A 509 -10.51 79.16 45.54
CA LEU A 509 -9.63 80.28 45.19
C LEU A 509 -10.35 81.63 45.33
N LEU A 510 -11.61 81.71 44.91
CA LEU A 510 -12.43 82.91 45.06
C LEU A 510 -12.66 83.24 46.53
N LEU A 511 -13.01 82.24 47.35
CA LEU A 511 -13.19 82.42 48.79
C LEU A 511 -11.89 82.84 49.48
N ALA A 512 -10.76 82.24 49.12
CA ALA A 512 -9.45 82.64 49.63
C ALA A 512 -9.12 84.09 49.26
N LYS A 513 -9.45 84.53 48.03
CA LYS A 513 -9.29 85.92 47.60
C LYS A 513 -10.16 86.86 48.44
N HIS A 514 -11.44 86.57 48.62
CA HIS A 514 -12.34 87.39 49.45
C HIS A 514 -11.90 87.43 50.92
N LEU A 515 -11.44 86.31 51.47
CA LEU A 515 -10.88 86.26 52.81
C LEU A 515 -9.65 87.17 52.91
N SER A 516 -8.76 87.14 51.93
CA SER A 516 -7.56 87.99 51.89
C SER A 516 -7.91 89.48 51.77
N GLU A 517 -8.92 89.83 50.96
CA GLU A 517 -9.42 91.20 50.80
C GLU A 517 -10.05 91.71 52.10
N LYS A 518 -10.90 90.90 52.75
CA LYS A 518 -11.46 91.22 54.07
C LYS A 518 -10.37 91.35 55.13
N THR A 519 -9.37 90.47 55.12
CA THR A 519 -8.26 90.51 56.08
C THR A 519 -7.47 91.80 55.92
N LYS A 520 -7.14 92.21 54.68
CA LYS A 520 -6.48 93.50 54.40
C LYS A 520 -7.32 94.71 54.83
N LEU A 521 -8.63 94.68 54.58
CA LEU A 521 -9.54 95.74 55.03
C LEU A 521 -9.62 95.82 56.56
N TYR A 522 -9.64 94.66 57.23
CA TYR A 522 -9.60 94.57 58.68
C TYR A 522 -8.28 95.14 59.24
N GLU A 523 -7.14 94.74 58.68
CA GLU A 523 -5.81 95.26 59.05
C GLU A 523 -5.75 96.79 58.89
N LEU A 524 -6.22 97.33 57.75
CA LEU A 524 -6.26 98.77 57.50
C LEU A 524 -7.20 99.50 58.48
N THR A 525 -8.35 98.92 58.81
CA THR A 525 -9.30 99.51 59.75
C THR A 525 -8.75 99.49 61.17
N LYS A 526 -8.07 98.40 61.55
CA LYS A 526 -7.37 98.27 62.82
C LYS A 526 -6.26 99.32 62.92
N GLU A 527 -5.43 99.49 61.89
CA GLU A 527 -4.39 100.51 61.86
C GLU A 527 -4.97 101.93 62.03
N LYS A 528 -6.09 102.24 61.36
CA LYS A 528 -6.80 103.52 61.55
C LYS A 528 -7.34 103.68 62.97
N LEU A 529 -7.88 102.61 63.57
CA LEU A 529 -8.35 102.62 64.94
C LEU A 529 -7.20 102.87 65.92
N ASP A 530 -6.08 102.17 65.75
CA ASP A 530 -4.86 102.33 66.56
C ASP A 530 -4.33 103.77 66.46
N ASN A 531 -4.34 104.38 65.26
CA ASN A 531 -3.96 105.79 65.07
C ASN A 531 -4.91 106.76 65.79
N VAL A 532 -6.23 106.58 65.65
CA VAL A 532 -7.23 107.43 66.33
C VAL A 532 -7.14 107.25 67.84
N GLN A 533 -6.90 106.03 68.32
CA GLN A 533 -6.70 105.77 69.74
C GLN A 533 -5.42 106.45 70.24
N GLY A 534 -4.31 106.35 69.50
CA GLY A 534 -3.08 107.07 69.80
C GLY A 534 -3.26 108.59 69.82
N ASP A 535 -4.01 109.16 68.86
CA ASP A 535 -4.36 110.58 68.81
C ASP A 535 -5.26 110.99 70.00
N PHE A 536 -6.22 110.14 70.37
CA PHE A 536 -7.08 110.35 71.53
C PHE A 536 -6.27 110.32 72.83
N GLU A 537 -5.40 109.33 73.02
CA GLU A 537 -4.49 109.24 74.16
C GLU A 537 -3.55 110.44 74.22
N ALA A 538 -3.00 110.89 73.09
CA ALA A 538 -2.19 112.10 73.01
C ALA A 538 -2.98 113.36 73.37
N THR A 539 -4.24 113.46 72.93
CA THR A 539 -5.13 114.58 73.25
C THR A 539 -5.55 114.56 74.72
N GLN A 540 -5.85 113.38 75.26
CA GLN A 540 -6.11 113.17 76.68
C GLN A 540 -4.89 113.56 77.52
N HIS A 541 -3.67 113.18 77.11
CA HIS A 541 -2.43 113.59 77.76
C HIS A 541 -2.21 115.11 77.69
N LYS A 542 -2.49 115.75 76.54
CA LYS A 542 -2.46 117.22 76.42
C LYS A 542 -3.46 117.87 77.37
N HIS A 543 -4.73 117.42 77.39
CA HIS A 543 -5.74 117.94 78.31
C HIS A 543 -5.38 117.68 79.78
N ALA A 544 -4.88 116.50 80.13
CA ALA A 544 -4.40 116.19 81.47
C ALA A 544 -3.24 117.12 81.88
N THR A 545 -2.37 117.47 80.94
CA THR A 545 -1.27 118.43 81.16
C THR A 545 -1.81 119.85 81.36
N VAL A 546 -2.76 120.30 80.53
CA VAL A 546 -3.44 121.60 80.69
C VAL A 546 -4.19 121.67 82.03
N VAL A 547 -4.89 120.61 82.42
CA VAL A 547 -5.56 120.51 83.72
C VAL A 547 -4.55 120.58 84.87
N LYS A 548 -3.39 119.91 84.74
CA LYS A 548 -2.30 120.02 85.72
C LYS A 548 -1.74 121.45 85.80
N GLU A 549 -1.64 122.17 84.69
CA GLU A 549 -1.21 123.57 84.67
C GLU A 549 -2.25 124.51 85.29
N LEU A 550 -3.54 124.36 84.95
CA LEU A 550 -4.64 125.08 85.59
C LEU A 550 -4.73 124.77 87.09
N GLN A 551 -4.47 123.53 87.50
CA GLN A 551 -4.36 123.18 88.92
C GLN A 551 -3.15 123.86 89.59
N ARG A 552 -2.00 123.96 88.92
CA ARG A 552 -0.84 124.71 89.42
C ARG A 552 -1.14 126.21 89.51
N GLU A 553 -1.87 126.79 88.57
CA GLU A 553 -2.31 128.19 88.61
C GLU A 553 -3.33 128.44 89.72
N LEU A 554 -4.33 127.57 89.87
CA LEU A 554 -5.27 127.59 91.02
C LEU A 554 -4.53 127.43 92.36
N GLN A 555 -3.47 126.62 92.42
CA GLN A 555 -2.61 126.50 93.59
C GLN A 555 -1.75 127.76 93.84
N LYS A 556 -1.34 128.48 92.79
CA LYS A 556 -0.67 129.80 92.92
C LYS A 556 -1.62 130.86 93.48
N TYR A 557 -2.90 130.86 93.11
CA TYR A 557 -3.90 131.74 93.71
C TYR A 557 -4.33 131.33 95.14
N LYS A 558 -4.19 130.05 95.51
CA LYS A 558 -4.46 129.54 96.86
C LYS A 558 -3.31 129.69 97.88
N LYS A 559 -2.13 130.20 97.50
CA LYS A 559 -0.95 130.37 98.39
C LYS A 559 -0.57 131.85 98.65
N GLY A 560 -1.57 132.67 99.02
CA GLY A 560 -1.39 134.02 99.56
C GLY A 560 -1.88 134.23 101.00
N ILE A 561 -2.41 133.20 101.67
CA ILE A 561 -2.77 133.23 103.10
C ILE A 561 -2.28 131.92 103.75
N ALA A 562 -1.55 132.07 104.85
CA ALA A 562 -0.62 131.14 105.46
C ALA A 562 -1.24 129.87 106.09
N GLU A 563 -0.56 128.72 105.87
CA GLU A 563 0.01 127.78 106.89
C GLU A 563 -0.95 126.69 107.45
N PRO A 564 -0.46 125.60 108.09
CA PRO A 564 0.69 124.73 107.82
C PRO A 564 0.35 123.21 107.94
N LYS A 565 1.37 122.33 107.77
CA LYS A 565 1.55 120.95 108.31
C LYS A 565 1.36 119.72 107.39
N GLY A 566 2.39 118.86 107.48
CA GLY A 566 2.37 117.40 107.27
C GLY A 566 2.57 116.95 105.82
N ALA A 567 3.28 115.89 105.49
CA ALA A 567 4.07 114.92 106.25
C ALA A 567 4.80 114.04 105.21
N ILE A 568 6.05 113.64 105.51
CA ILE A 568 6.58 112.27 105.31
C ILE A 568 6.87 111.78 103.86
N SER A 569 8.17 111.49 103.64
CA SER A 569 8.71 110.28 102.98
C SER A 569 8.72 110.17 101.44
N TYR A 570 9.76 109.69 100.74
CA TYR A 570 11.08 109.14 101.07
C TYR A 570 12.01 109.40 99.85
N CYS A 571 13.31 109.33 100.11
CA CYS A 571 14.40 109.58 99.17
C CYS A 571 14.78 108.32 98.35
N SER A 572 15.22 108.58 97.13
CA SER A 572 16.17 107.86 96.27
C SER A 572 16.75 106.53 96.79
N ASN A 573 16.49 105.43 96.07
CA ASN A 573 17.52 104.75 95.26
C ASN A 573 17.01 103.45 94.61
N CYS A 574 17.56 103.16 93.43
CA CYS A 574 17.65 101.83 92.78
C CYS A 574 16.35 101.28 92.16
N GLN A 575 16.31 100.70 90.96
CA GLN A 575 17.36 100.18 90.10
C GLN A 575 16.80 99.87 88.69
N GLN A 576 17.61 100.17 87.67
CA GLN A 576 17.99 99.31 86.52
C GLN A 576 16.87 98.54 85.79
N ALA A 577 16.59 98.91 84.54
CA ALA A 577 17.18 98.34 83.31
C ALA A 577 16.11 97.46 82.61
N LEU A 578 15.92 97.40 81.30
CA LEU A 578 16.72 97.75 80.13
C LEU A 578 15.83 98.36 79.04
N ASN A 579 16.45 99.24 78.25
CA ASN A 579 16.29 99.46 76.79
C ASN A 579 14.87 99.42 76.22
N GLY A 580 14.32 100.53 75.74
CA GLY A 580 14.96 101.52 74.89
C GLY A 580 14.09 101.66 73.65
N GLY A 581 13.04 102.46 73.78
CA GLY A 581 12.15 102.79 72.68
C GLY A 581 12.72 103.92 71.82
N TYR A 582 12.48 103.78 70.51
CA TYR A 582 11.98 104.81 69.58
C TYR A 582 12.86 106.07 69.33
N PRO A 583 12.60 106.84 68.26
CA PRO A 583 12.44 106.47 66.85
C PRO A 583 13.17 107.50 65.94
N GLN A 584 12.97 107.42 64.62
CA GLN A 584 12.26 108.45 63.84
C GLN A 584 12.63 108.40 62.33
N HIS A 585 11.59 108.25 61.49
CA HIS A 585 11.45 108.69 60.09
C HIS A 585 12.45 108.13 59.03
N THR A 586 12.10 107.83 57.78
CA THR A 586 11.02 108.29 56.88
C THR A 586 10.95 107.29 55.70
N GLU A 587 9.74 106.86 55.35
CA GLU A 587 9.18 106.80 53.99
C GLU A 587 10.07 106.48 52.75
N HIS A 588 9.86 105.31 52.12
CA HIS A 588 9.15 105.13 50.84
C HIS A 588 9.52 103.82 50.08
N GLN A 589 8.46 103.09 49.74
CA GLN A 589 8.21 102.25 48.55
C GLN A 589 9.00 100.95 48.26
N ARG A 590 8.21 99.85 48.25
CA ARG A 590 8.08 98.75 47.26
C ARG A 590 9.35 97.92 46.93
N THR A 591 9.37 96.59 46.81
CA THR A 591 8.41 95.49 46.90
C THR A 591 9.21 94.17 46.77
N HIS A 592 8.75 93.11 47.43
CA HIS A 592 8.94 91.68 47.13
C HIS A 592 10.28 90.97 47.50
N SER A 593 10.31 90.48 48.73
CA SER A 593 10.72 89.13 49.20
C SER A 593 10.32 87.98 48.24
N ARG A 594 10.89 86.76 48.25
CA ARG A 594 12.15 86.10 48.67
C ARG A 594 11.88 84.58 48.54
N THR A 595 12.87 83.78 48.12
CA THR A 595 13.14 82.35 48.50
C THR A 595 12.00 81.30 48.42
N SER A 596 12.05 80.33 47.50
CA SER A 596 12.75 79.02 47.56
C SER A 596 12.01 77.90 48.33
N SER A 597 11.59 76.86 47.61
CA SER A 597 12.18 75.51 47.62
C SER A 597 11.18 74.32 47.61
N HIS A 598 11.58 73.30 46.83
CA HIS A 598 11.23 71.86 46.81
C HIS A 598 9.83 71.35 46.38
N GLY A 599 9.78 70.83 45.15
CA GLY A 599 9.70 69.38 44.83
C GLY A 599 8.35 68.66 44.94
N SER A 600 7.85 68.11 43.82
CA SER A 600 7.20 66.77 43.74
C SER A 600 6.84 66.37 42.30
N VAL A 601 6.41 65.11 42.18
CA VAL A 601 6.39 64.14 41.09
C VAL A 601 5.19 64.13 40.11
N HIS A 602 5.44 63.51 38.95
CA HIS A 602 4.61 62.58 38.15
C HIS A 602 3.47 63.03 37.21
N SER A 603 3.53 62.42 36.00
CA SER A 603 2.48 61.74 35.22
C SER A 603 1.78 62.41 34.04
N GLY A 604 2.05 61.82 32.86
CA GLY A 604 1.11 61.56 31.75
C GLY A 604 0.94 62.69 30.72
N SER A 605 0.63 62.48 29.44
CA SER A 605 0.53 61.32 28.55
C SER A 605 -0.11 61.84 27.23
N ARG A 606 0.31 61.35 26.05
CA ARG A 606 -0.35 61.42 24.70
C ARG A 606 -0.30 62.81 24.01
N ARG A 607 -0.22 62.98 22.67
CA ARG A 607 -0.33 62.13 21.46
C ARG A 607 0.12 62.93 20.20
N ALA A 608 0.02 62.25 19.04
CA ALA A 608 0.09 62.66 17.62
C ALA A 608 1.43 62.31 16.94
N SER A 609 1.49 61.29 16.07
CA SER A 609 1.08 61.30 14.63
C SER A 609 1.95 62.30 13.85
N GLU A 610 2.70 61.96 12.82
CA GLU A 610 2.43 61.39 11.47
C GLU A 610 3.83 60.97 10.90
N SER A 611 4.06 60.18 9.85
CA SER A 611 3.34 59.83 8.63
C SER A 611 3.97 58.59 7.98
N SER A 612 3.17 57.92 7.14
CA SER A 612 3.42 57.02 5.99
C SER A 612 4.80 57.07 5.33
N GLU A 613 5.29 56.03 4.63
CA GLU A 613 4.76 55.40 3.38
C GLU A 613 5.16 53.90 3.32
N SER A 614 4.23 52.97 3.06
CA SER A 614 3.97 52.25 1.78
C SER A 614 5.23 51.57 1.17
N GLU A 615 5.24 50.33 0.69
CA GLU A 615 4.18 49.49 0.11
C GLU A 615 4.73 48.07 -0.19
N THR A 616 3.81 47.09 -0.24
CA THR A 616 3.84 45.85 -1.08
C THR A 616 4.75 44.69 -0.67
N VAL A 617 4.37 43.40 -0.72
CA VAL A 617 3.22 42.60 -1.21
C VAL A 617 3.24 41.28 -0.41
N ALA A 618 2.17 40.90 0.28
CA ALA A 618 1.08 40.01 -0.16
C ALA A 618 1.32 38.49 0.07
N SER A 619 0.42 37.95 0.90
CA SER A 619 -0.19 36.58 0.86
C SER A 619 0.64 35.40 1.37
N SER A 620 0.13 34.42 2.13
CA SER A 620 -1.15 34.10 2.78
C SER A 620 -0.86 32.88 3.68
N ALA A 621 -1.13 32.92 4.98
CA ALA A 621 -2.27 32.28 5.67
C ALA A 621 -2.31 30.73 5.71
N THR A 622 -2.13 30.14 6.92
CA THR A 622 -2.97 29.09 7.57
C THR A 622 -2.42 28.79 8.99
N ALA A 623 -3.08 29.29 10.06
CA ALA A 623 -3.90 28.55 11.06
C ALA A 623 -3.14 27.43 11.83
N VAL A 624 -2.65 27.54 13.11
CA VAL A 624 -3.29 27.71 14.47
C VAL A 624 -3.98 26.39 14.97
N PRO A 625 -3.98 25.90 16.27
CA PRO A 625 -3.30 26.21 17.57
C PRO A 625 -2.88 24.94 18.45
N PRO A 626 -2.92 24.90 19.84
CA PRO A 626 -1.80 24.85 20.83
C PRO A 626 -1.87 23.57 21.76
N PRO A 627 -1.39 23.43 23.04
CA PRO A 627 -0.69 24.29 24.06
C PRO A 627 0.61 23.59 24.63
N PRO A 628 1.30 23.97 25.75
CA PRO A 628 0.91 24.75 26.94
C PRO A 628 1.91 25.80 27.48
N GLY A 629 1.43 26.60 28.44
CA GLY A 629 2.23 27.55 29.20
C GLY A 629 2.76 26.96 30.51
N THR A 630 4.00 27.27 30.87
CA THR A 630 4.41 28.12 32.01
C THR A 630 5.91 27.90 32.23
N GLN A 631 6.67 28.98 32.19
CA GLN A 631 7.59 29.42 33.25
C GLN A 631 8.54 30.48 32.69
N GLN A 632 8.44 31.67 33.27
CA GLN A 632 9.51 32.66 33.25
C GLN A 632 10.71 32.09 34.00
N VAL A 633 11.88 32.02 33.36
CA VAL A 633 13.18 32.08 34.04
C VAL A 633 14.14 32.88 33.16
N ASP A 634 14.70 33.92 33.78
CA ASP A 634 15.88 34.71 33.44
C ASP A 634 16.09 35.30 32.04
N LEU A 635 16.06 36.64 32.03
CA LEU A 635 16.94 37.42 31.18
C LEU A 635 18.40 37.13 31.56
N GLN A 636 19.23 36.98 30.52
CA GLN A 636 20.69 37.17 30.53
C GLN A 636 21.58 35.92 30.74
N ALA A 637 21.44 34.93 29.85
CA ALA A 637 22.57 34.08 29.46
C ALA A 637 22.83 34.27 27.96
N VAL A 638 23.83 35.09 27.61
CA VAL A 638 24.41 35.07 26.26
C VAL A 638 24.90 33.63 26.04
N PRO A 639 24.34 32.87 25.09
CA PRO A 639 24.80 31.51 24.88
C PRO A 639 26.28 31.55 24.52
N SER A 640 27.10 30.76 25.22
CA SER A 640 28.54 30.63 24.97
C SER A 640 28.81 30.54 23.46
N LYS A 641 29.86 31.23 22.97
CA LYS A 641 30.26 31.21 21.55
C LYS A 641 30.30 29.79 20.97
N LYS A 642 30.63 28.77 21.78
CA LYS A 642 30.61 27.36 21.38
C LYS A 642 29.19 26.83 21.10
N VAL A 643 28.20 27.18 21.93
CA VAL A 643 26.80 26.76 21.75
C VAL A 643 26.18 27.42 20.51
N LEU A 644 26.50 28.70 20.27
CA LEU A 644 26.10 29.38 19.04
C LEU A 644 26.73 28.74 17.81
N VAL A 645 28.03 28.44 17.84
CA VAL A 645 28.71 27.73 16.74
C VAL A 645 28.12 26.34 16.51
N GLU A 646 27.83 25.58 17.56
CA GLU A 646 27.23 24.24 17.45
C GLU A 646 25.79 24.31 16.90
N ARG A 647 25.02 25.34 17.29
CA ARG A 647 23.69 25.61 16.72
C ARG A 647 23.78 26.02 15.25
N ILE A 648 24.74 26.87 14.89
CA ILE A 648 25.00 27.26 13.50
C ILE A 648 25.40 26.04 12.67
N LEU A 649 26.29 25.18 13.17
CA LEU A 649 26.69 23.95 12.47
C LEU A 649 25.51 22.98 12.29
N ARG A 650 24.68 22.77 13.31
CA ARG A 650 23.45 21.96 13.17
C ARG A 650 22.49 22.55 12.14
N LEU A 651 22.30 23.87 12.16
CA LEU A 651 21.44 24.55 11.19
C LEU A 651 22.04 24.45 9.78
N GLN A 652 23.34 24.66 9.60
CA GLN A 652 24.03 24.48 8.32
C GLN A 652 23.93 23.04 7.82
N GLN A 653 24.04 22.05 8.69
CA GLN A 653 23.88 20.64 8.31
C GLN A 653 22.43 20.29 7.96
N ALA A 654 21.45 20.86 8.68
CA ALA A 654 20.03 20.70 8.35
C ALA A 654 19.70 21.39 7.02
N THR A 655 20.21 22.59 6.78
CA THR A 655 20.09 23.32 5.52
C THR A 655 20.76 22.56 4.37
N ALA A 656 21.96 22.01 4.57
CA ALA A 656 22.65 21.19 3.55
C ALA A 656 21.82 19.95 3.16
N ARG A 657 21.29 19.21 4.14
CA ARG A 657 20.39 18.07 3.86
C ARG A 657 19.10 18.50 3.15
N GLN A 658 18.57 19.67 3.49
CA GLN A 658 17.40 20.22 2.81
C GLN A 658 17.73 20.61 1.37
N THR A 659 18.91 21.19 1.11
CA THR A 659 19.40 21.51 -0.24
C THR A 659 19.61 20.25 -1.06
N GLU A 660 20.28 19.21 -0.53
CA GLU A 660 20.43 17.91 -1.19
C GLU A 660 19.07 17.28 -1.53
N ARG A 661 18.08 17.43 -0.64
CA ARG A 661 16.71 16.96 -0.87
C ARG A 661 16.01 17.75 -1.99
N ILE A 662 16.20 19.06 -2.03
CA ILE A 662 15.70 19.92 -3.11
C ILE A 662 16.35 19.54 -4.43
N GLU A 663 17.68 19.44 -4.49
CA GLU A 663 18.42 19.02 -5.70
C GLU A 663 17.99 17.63 -6.19
N PHE A 664 17.76 16.68 -5.28
CA PHE A 664 17.21 15.37 -5.64
C PHE A 664 15.83 15.47 -6.28
N LEU A 665 14.93 16.28 -5.70
CA LEU A 665 13.57 16.46 -6.23
C LEU A 665 13.56 17.23 -7.55
N GLU A 666 14.44 18.22 -7.72
CA GLU A 666 14.63 18.97 -8.97
C GLU A 666 15.14 18.05 -10.08
N ASN A 667 16.15 17.22 -9.80
CA ASN A 667 16.67 16.24 -10.76
C ASN A 667 15.61 15.19 -11.13
N HIS A 668 14.83 14.70 -10.17
CA HIS A 668 13.74 13.76 -10.43
C HIS A 668 12.63 14.39 -11.28
N THR A 669 12.29 15.66 -11.00
CA THR A 669 11.31 16.42 -11.78
C THR A 669 11.81 16.66 -13.21
N ALA A 670 13.09 17.01 -13.39
CA ALA A 670 13.69 17.18 -14.71
C ALA A 670 13.70 15.86 -15.51
N ALA A 671 13.99 14.73 -14.86
CA ALA A 671 13.93 13.40 -15.48
C ALA A 671 12.50 13.04 -15.93
N LEU A 672 11.50 13.26 -15.06
CA LEU A 672 10.08 13.07 -15.37
C LEU A 672 9.64 13.95 -16.56
N VAL A 673 10.06 15.22 -16.60
CA VAL A 673 9.75 16.11 -17.72
C VAL A 673 10.38 15.61 -19.02
N SER A 674 11.63 15.14 -18.99
CA SER A 674 12.29 14.55 -20.16
C SER A 674 11.55 13.30 -20.65
N GLU A 675 11.09 12.45 -19.73
CA GLU A 675 10.36 11.23 -20.07
C GLU A 675 8.97 11.54 -20.63
N VAL A 676 8.25 12.50 -20.05
CA VAL A 676 6.98 13.01 -20.59
C VAL A 676 7.19 13.60 -21.98
N GLN A 677 8.25 14.38 -22.21
CA GLN A 677 8.56 14.92 -23.53
C GLN A 677 8.90 13.82 -24.55
N LYS A 678 9.65 12.78 -24.15
CA LYS A 678 9.93 11.61 -25.01
C LYS A 678 8.64 10.87 -25.34
N LYS A 679 7.78 10.60 -24.36
CA LYS A 679 6.48 9.95 -24.56
C LYS A 679 5.56 10.82 -25.42
N SER A 680 5.50 12.13 -25.21
CA SER A 680 4.78 13.06 -26.09
C SER A 680 5.31 13.05 -27.51
N LYS A 681 6.64 12.99 -27.74
CA LYS A 681 7.21 12.88 -29.09
C LYS A 681 6.84 11.56 -29.76
N VAL A 682 6.83 10.45 -29.01
CA VAL A 682 6.38 9.15 -29.50
C VAL A 682 4.90 9.21 -29.86
N VAL A 683 4.04 9.71 -28.97
CA VAL A 683 2.61 9.90 -29.22
C VAL A 683 2.39 10.82 -30.43
N GLN A 684 3.11 11.93 -30.54
CA GLN A 684 3.02 12.85 -31.68
C GLN A 684 3.48 12.18 -32.98
N HIS A 685 4.53 11.35 -32.95
CA HIS A 685 4.97 10.54 -34.09
C HIS A 685 3.91 9.50 -34.48
N TYR A 686 3.27 8.85 -33.50
CA TYR A 686 2.17 7.92 -33.77
C TYR A 686 0.91 8.63 -34.25
N MET A 687 0.56 9.80 -33.72
CA MET A 687 -0.59 10.60 -34.16
C MET A 687 -0.39 11.17 -35.57
N LEU A 688 0.83 11.64 -35.89
CA LEU A 688 1.18 12.06 -37.25
C LEU A 688 1.21 10.87 -38.22
N ARG A 689 1.60 9.69 -37.74
CA ARG A 689 1.55 8.43 -38.49
C ARG A 689 0.13 7.92 -38.68
N ASP A 690 -0.77 8.07 -37.70
CA ASP A 690 -2.18 7.64 -37.78
C ASP A 690 -3.02 8.61 -38.62
N GLN A 691 -2.78 9.92 -38.52
CA GLN A 691 -3.39 10.90 -39.43
C GLN A 691 -2.93 10.74 -40.88
N SER A 692 -1.91 9.91 -41.15
CA SER A 692 -1.45 9.55 -42.49
C SER A 692 -1.54 8.05 -42.81
N ALA A 693 -2.12 7.22 -41.92
CA ALA A 693 -2.24 5.77 -42.08
C ALA A 693 -3.69 5.27 -42.17
N GLY A 694 -4.65 6.17 -42.37
CA GLY A 694 -5.97 5.83 -42.89
C GLY A 694 -5.91 5.63 -44.40
N ALA A 695 -5.47 4.45 -44.84
CA ALA A 695 -5.39 3.97 -46.22
C ALA A 695 -4.25 4.54 -47.10
N LEU A 696 -3.55 3.58 -47.69
CA LEU A 696 -2.62 3.65 -48.83
C LEU A 696 -1.13 3.87 -48.51
N THR A 697 -0.37 3.05 -49.22
CA THR A 697 1.07 2.98 -49.33
C THR A 697 1.74 4.35 -49.42
N SER A 698 2.90 4.52 -48.77
CA SER A 698 3.74 5.72 -48.88
C SER A 698 3.89 6.17 -50.35
N SER A 699 3.91 7.47 -50.65
CA SER A 699 4.11 7.98 -52.02
C SER A 699 5.38 7.44 -52.70
N LYS A 700 6.41 7.04 -51.93
CA LYS A 700 7.59 6.31 -52.45
C LYS A 700 7.27 4.86 -52.85
N SER A 701 6.38 4.20 -52.12
CA SER A 701 5.87 2.87 -52.45
C SER A 701 4.92 2.90 -53.66
N ASP A 702 4.16 3.97 -53.86
CA ASP A 702 3.29 4.13 -55.04
C ASP A 702 4.08 4.48 -56.30
N GLN A 703 5.15 5.28 -56.19
CA GLN A 703 6.09 5.49 -57.30
C GLN A 703 6.78 4.18 -57.68
N ASN A 704 7.25 3.38 -56.71
CA ASN A 704 7.83 2.07 -56.98
C ASN A 704 6.83 1.07 -57.58
N LYS A 705 5.55 1.08 -57.16
CA LYS A 705 4.49 0.27 -57.80
C LYS A 705 4.19 0.76 -59.23
N SER A 706 4.18 2.07 -59.47
CA SER A 706 3.98 2.64 -60.79
C SER A 706 5.12 2.33 -61.76
N GLU A 707 6.37 2.27 -61.26
CA GLU A 707 7.53 1.82 -62.03
C GLU A 707 7.48 0.31 -62.31
N LEU A 708 7.07 -0.50 -61.32
CA LEU A 708 6.88 -1.95 -61.50
C LEU A 708 5.80 -2.28 -62.55
N VAL A 709 4.77 -1.43 -62.64
CA VAL A 709 3.69 -1.54 -63.63
C VAL A 709 4.12 -0.98 -65.00
N LYS A 710 4.90 0.11 -65.05
CA LYS A 710 5.44 0.68 -66.30
C LYS A 710 6.43 -0.23 -67.02
N TYR A 711 7.19 -1.05 -66.28
CA TYR A 711 8.09 -2.05 -66.86
C TYR A 711 7.47 -3.43 -67.04
N GLY A 712 6.15 -3.59 -66.82
CA GLY A 712 5.35 -4.72 -67.31
C GLY A 712 5.72 -6.12 -66.81
N ASN A 713 6.77 -6.29 -66.00
CA ASN A 713 7.31 -7.59 -65.64
C ASN A 713 7.57 -7.64 -64.13
N GLY A 714 6.52 -7.90 -63.35
CA GLY A 714 6.69 -8.40 -61.99
C GLY A 714 7.49 -9.71 -62.01
N ILE A 715 8.29 -9.95 -60.97
CA ILE A 715 9.17 -11.13 -60.87
C ILE A 715 8.39 -12.45 -61.08
N MET A 716 7.17 -12.55 -60.57
CA MET A 716 6.29 -13.72 -60.82
C MET A 716 5.78 -13.82 -62.26
N ALA A 717 5.56 -12.70 -62.96
CA ALA A 717 5.16 -12.69 -64.38
C ALA A 717 6.32 -13.07 -65.31
N ALA A 718 7.56 -12.70 -64.97
CA ALA A 718 8.76 -13.09 -65.72
C ALA A 718 9.17 -14.57 -65.49
N ILE A 719 8.78 -15.15 -64.36
CA ILE A 719 9.11 -16.54 -63.99
C ILE A 719 8.05 -17.53 -64.50
N TYR A 720 6.76 -17.18 -64.43
CA TYR A 720 5.65 -18.09 -64.79
C TYR A 720 4.96 -17.73 -66.11
N GLY A 721 5.14 -16.50 -66.63
CA GLY A 721 4.60 -16.06 -67.91
C GLY A 721 5.52 -16.42 -69.07
N GLY A 722 5.42 -17.64 -69.57
CA GLY A 722 6.10 -18.05 -70.80
C GLY A 722 5.70 -17.16 -71.98
N SER A 723 6.64 -16.34 -72.46
CA SER A 723 6.46 -15.59 -73.70
C SER A 723 6.46 -16.55 -74.88
N LYS A 724 5.33 -16.65 -75.57
CA LYS A 724 5.25 -17.21 -76.92
C LYS A 724 5.93 -16.24 -77.88
N GLY A 725 7.17 -16.53 -78.25
CA GLY A 725 7.85 -15.85 -79.34
C GLY A 725 9.37 -15.81 -79.18
N SER A 726 10.04 -16.67 -79.96
CA SER A 726 11.42 -16.59 -80.46
C SER A 726 12.54 -16.08 -79.52
N GLU A 727 13.51 -16.96 -79.31
CA GLU A 727 14.89 -16.71 -78.86
C GLU A 727 15.15 -16.44 -77.36
N SER A 728 15.32 -17.55 -76.64
CA SER A 728 16.29 -17.82 -75.58
C SER A 728 16.70 -16.70 -74.61
N LYS A 729 15.97 -16.61 -73.50
CA LYS A 729 16.52 -16.38 -72.14
C LYS A 729 15.54 -16.90 -71.09
N GLY A 730 15.34 -18.22 -71.07
CA GLY A 730 14.74 -18.89 -69.92
C GLY A 730 15.61 -18.66 -68.67
N MET A 731 14.98 -18.62 -67.49
CA MET A 731 15.61 -18.41 -66.18
C MET A 731 17.02 -19.04 -66.13
N SER A 732 18.06 -18.21 -66.17
CA SER A 732 19.43 -18.72 -66.09
C SER A 732 19.67 -19.25 -64.67
N LEU A 733 20.52 -20.27 -64.54
CA LEU A 733 20.90 -20.83 -63.25
C LEU A 733 21.40 -19.74 -62.29
N GLU A 734 22.15 -18.76 -62.82
CA GLU A 734 22.67 -17.61 -62.07
C GLU A 734 21.55 -16.72 -61.50
N LEU A 735 20.50 -16.44 -62.30
CA LEU A 735 19.34 -15.68 -61.83
C LEU A 735 18.53 -16.46 -60.78
N SER A 736 18.41 -17.78 -60.93
CA SER A 736 17.72 -18.63 -59.95
C SER A 736 18.46 -18.71 -58.60
N LEU A 737 19.81 -18.75 -58.65
CA LEU A 737 20.65 -18.72 -57.46
C LEU A 737 20.61 -17.35 -56.78
N GLU A 738 20.57 -16.25 -57.54
CA GLU A 738 20.45 -14.92 -56.96
C GLU A 738 19.08 -14.69 -56.32
N ILE A 739 17.99 -15.21 -56.91
CA ILE A 739 16.65 -15.17 -56.30
C ILE A 739 16.62 -16.00 -55.02
N ASN A 740 17.17 -17.21 -55.02
CA ASN A 740 17.26 -18.03 -53.80
C ASN A 740 18.09 -17.34 -52.72
N LYS A 741 19.22 -16.72 -53.07
CA LYS A 741 20.05 -15.97 -52.13
C LYS A 741 19.29 -14.79 -51.52
N LYS A 742 18.55 -14.02 -52.34
CA LYS A 742 17.72 -12.91 -51.85
C LYS A 742 16.55 -13.37 -50.97
N LEU A 743 15.88 -14.46 -51.34
CA LEU A 743 14.82 -15.06 -50.52
C LEU A 743 15.39 -15.57 -49.20
N GLN A 744 16.55 -16.20 -49.21
CA GLN A 744 17.24 -16.66 -48.02
C GLN A 744 17.63 -15.49 -47.11
N THR A 745 18.18 -14.39 -47.65
CA THR A 745 18.46 -13.18 -46.86
C THR A 745 17.19 -12.56 -46.26
N VAL A 746 16.07 -12.54 -47.00
CA VAL A 746 14.79 -12.06 -46.47
C VAL A 746 14.26 -12.98 -45.37
N LEU A 747 14.42 -14.29 -45.52
CA LEU A 747 14.01 -15.27 -44.52
C LEU A 747 14.86 -15.16 -43.24
N GLU A 748 16.17 -15.01 -43.39
CA GLU A 748 17.12 -14.77 -42.29
C GLU A 748 16.81 -13.45 -41.55
N ASP A 749 16.56 -12.35 -42.27
CA ASP A 749 16.17 -11.07 -41.67
C ASP A 749 14.79 -11.15 -40.98
N THR A 750 13.86 -11.89 -41.54
CA THR A 750 12.53 -12.12 -40.94
C THR A 750 12.63 -12.99 -39.68
N LEU A 751 13.45 -14.04 -39.71
CA LEU A 751 13.72 -14.88 -38.54
C LEU A 751 14.41 -14.07 -37.43
N LEU A 752 15.41 -13.26 -37.77
CA LEU A 752 16.10 -12.40 -36.80
C LEU A 752 15.14 -11.40 -36.15
N LYS A 753 14.27 -10.77 -36.95
CA LYS A 753 13.21 -9.87 -36.43
C LYS A 753 12.23 -10.61 -35.53
N ASN A 754 11.82 -11.83 -35.88
CA ASN A 754 10.92 -12.63 -35.04
C ASN A 754 11.58 -13.06 -33.73
N ILE A 755 12.86 -13.43 -33.75
CA ILE A 755 13.63 -13.73 -32.53
C ILE A 755 13.72 -12.49 -31.65
N THR A 756 14.08 -11.34 -32.23
CA THR A 756 14.17 -10.07 -31.49
C THR A 756 12.81 -9.65 -30.92
N LEU A 757 11.72 -9.85 -31.68
CA LEU A 757 10.36 -9.58 -31.19
C LEU A 757 9.98 -10.50 -30.04
N LYS A 758 10.35 -11.78 -30.09
CA LYS A 758 10.12 -12.74 -29.02
C LYS A 758 10.88 -12.35 -27.75
N GLU A 759 12.16 -12.01 -27.86
CA GLU A 759 12.97 -11.52 -26.72
C GLU A 759 12.38 -10.25 -26.10
N ASN A 760 11.93 -9.30 -26.92
CA ASN A 760 11.26 -8.10 -26.44
C ASN A 760 9.94 -8.41 -25.74
N LEU A 761 9.18 -9.40 -26.22
CA LEU A 761 7.90 -9.83 -25.64
C LEU A 761 8.13 -10.56 -24.30
N ASP A 762 9.17 -11.38 -24.21
CA ASP A 762 9.60 -12.04 -22.97
C ASP A 762 10.07 -11.01 -21.92
N MET A 763 10.85 -10.01 -22.33
CA MET A 763 11.24 -8.88 -21.46
C MET A 763 10.03 -8.07 -21.00
N LEU A 764 9.06 -7.81 -21.89
CA LEU A 764 7.81 -7.16 -21.51
C LEU A 764 7.00 -8.00 -20.52
N GLY A 765 6.96 -9.32 -20.72
CA GLY A 765 6.32 -10.26 -19.80
C GLY A 765 6.94 -10.20 -18.40
N LEU A 766 8.28 -10.18 -18.32
CA LEU A 766 9.00 -10.01 -17.05
C LEU A 766 8.71 -8.67 -16.37
N GLU A 767 8.63 -7.59 -17.14
CA GLU A 767 8.33 -6.26 -16.60
C GLU A 767 6.87 -6.17 -16.11
N VAL A 768 5.92 -6.78 -16.85
CA VAL A 768 4.52 -6.92 -16.43
C VAL A 768 4.44 -7.73 -15.14
N ASP A 769 5.12 -8.87 -15.04
CA ASP A 769 5.16 -9.67 -13.80
C ASP A 769 5.74 -8.90 -12.63
N ASN A 770 6.79 -8.09 -12.87
CA ASN A 770 7.40 -7.24 -11.86
C ASN A 770 6.45 -6.14 -11.39
N LEU A 771 5.76 -5.48 -12.33
CA LEU A 771 4.73 -4.48 -12.03
C LEU A 771 3.54 -5.10 -11.29
N THR A 772 3.09 -6.29 -11.69
CA THR A 772 2.02 -7.03 -11.02
C THR A 772 2.43 -7.47 -9.61
N ARG A 773 3.70 -7.83 -9.39
CA ARG A 773 4.24 -8.08 -8.04
C ARG A 773 4.29 -6.80 -7.20
N LYS A 774 4.74 -5.68 -7.77
CA LYS A 774 4.76 -4.37 -7.09
C LYS A 774 3.34 -3.90 -6.75
N LEU A 775 2.38 -4.07 -7.66
CA LEU A 775 0.98 -3.74 -7.43
C LEU A 775 0.41 -4.57 -6.27
N ARG A 776 0.65 -5.88 -6.26
CA ARG A 776 0.27 -6.77 -5.15
C ARG A 776 0.94 -6.36 -3.83
N SER A 777 2.19 -5.93 -3.85
CA SER A 777 2.89 -5.44 -2.64
C SER A 777 2.32 -4.11 -2.12
N LEU A 778 1.88 -3.23 -3.03
CA LEU A 778 1.24 -1.96 -2.67
C LEU A 778 -0.18 -2.17 -2.13
N GLU A 779 -0.92 -3.12 -2.70
CA GLU A 779 -2.23 -3.54 -2.20
C GLU A 779 -2.13 -4.21 -0.83
N ALA A 780 -1.05 -4.96 -0.56
CA ALA A 780 -0.79 -5.57 0.75
C ALA A 780 -0.27 -4.57 1.81
N SER A 781 0.23 -3.40 1.39
CA SER A 781 0.74 -2.33 2.27
C SER A 781 -0.33 -1.27 2.61
N LYS A 782 -1.54 -1.38 2.05
CA LYS A 782 -2.73 -0.61 2.44
C LYS A 782 -3.58 -1.45 3.38
#